data_AF-A0AAU2FYF7-F1
#
_entry.id   AF-A0AAU2FYF7-F1
#
_cell.length_a   1.000
_cell.length_b   1.000
_cell.length_c   1.000
_cell.angle_alpha   90.00
_cell.angle_beta   90.00
_cell.angle_gamma   90.00
#
_symmetry.space_group_name_H-M   'P 1'
#
loop_
_entity.id
_entity.type
_entity.pdbx_description
1 polymer ?
#
loop_
_entity_poly.entity_id
_entity_poly.type
_entity_poly.pdbx_seq_one_letter_code
_entity_poly.pdbx_strand_id
1 'polypeptide(L)'
;MTDVWSRRAFLSAAGGSALLLGAPAPPAGAAPTGAFPDAMRAVWRGLLLGGEVPAEAEPFRSRLADLGALAAGWRSAMAPAPGSLWPDLGYASDPEMMMQSYYRLRTMAEAHVRPGTGLTGDAALRSALLTGLDHLHADVYHAGQVRYGNWYCWQIGAPQALLDLCVMLYEELPAGRLADFCAAVDHFVPDSAVGSYTGTSTGANRVDLCRVLALRGVVGEDPAKLALSRDALAPVFPYVTAGDGLYLDGSFVQHTWVPYTGTYGAVLVGGLGLLFALLKDTPWQVTDPGKQIAFDAVERAWAPFLFNGLVMDTVSGRAVSRGLLLADPRQVQQDDHARGHAVLASIVLLAEGASSAERVRWRGLVKGWMARDYYSRPLADTTLSLSSLARLAQVEVDVSVTALPEPVGHRLFASMDRATHRRPGWAASLSMASKRIAHYETGNGENLRGWHTGSGMLSWWGASYGNGQYSDAFWPTVDPYRLPGTTVSRKALADGAGGDWGASRPDAAWVGGTTDGEFASLGQHLRGLGSTLSARTSWFFLADTIVCLGAGIRGSDGTVVETVIDNRNLGASGTHALTVGGAVQPTAQGWSAAFPSPGWAHLAGFGGYVMSGAGAFRALREARTGRWSDVNRGGSTTALTRRYLTLWYDHGTDPADAGYVHQLLPGATPAQTAARAAAAGWLTVFANSETAQGVSVPSLGFIGVNFWRAGSAGPLEATAPCSVTVRERSDGTATVCVSDPARELNSLTLVWNRPVAAVLSRPPTVVSEAAGARLRLGFGSLTTAAGAGQQVVVRLG
;
A
#
# COMPACT_ATOMS: atom_id res chain seq x y z
N MET A 1 10.55 5.32 28.46
CA MET A 1 11.41 4.12 28.50
C MET A 1 10.62 2.96 27.95
N THR A 2 11.27 2.08 27.18
CA THR A 2 10.82 0.76 26.69
C THR A 2 9.42 0.63 26.05
N ASP A 3 9.44 0.12 24.82
CA ASP A 3 8.41 -0.31 23.85
C ASP A 3 6.89 -0.22 24.14
N VAL A 4 6.10 -0.09 23.08
CA VAL A 4 5.08 -1.08 22.59
C VAL A 4 4.21 -0.43 21.54
N TRP A 5 3.77 -1.23 20.57
CA TRP A 5 2.70 -0.83 19.66
C TRP A 5 1.51 -1.79 19.67
N SER A 6 0.35 -1.22 19.96
CA SER A 6 -0.83 -1.30 19.10
C SER A 6 -0.59 -1.97 17.73
N ARG A 7 -1.09 -3.20 17.58
CA ARG A 7 -1.17 -3.92 16.29
C ARG A 7 0.14 -4.21 15.55
N ARG A 8 1.32 -4.10 16.17
CA ARG A 8 2.54 -4.69 15.61
C ARG A 8 2.62 -6.20 15.87
N ALA A 9 1.66 -6.91 15.27
CA ALA A 9 1.57 -8.35 15.01
C ALA A 9 1.40 -9.35 16.19
N PHE A 10 1.04 -10.61 15.84
CA PHE A 10 0.58 -11.70 16.73
C PHE A 10 0.73 -13.14 16.09
N LEU A 11 0.64 -14.27 16.85
CA LEU A 11 1.82 -15.01 17.36
C LEU A 11 2.03 -16.64 17.29
N SER A 12 1.61 -17.68 18.10
CA SER A 12 2.35 -19.04 18.37
C SER A 12 1.73 -20.48 18.30
N ALA A 13 2.59 -21.48 17.99
CA ALA A 13 2.79 -22.81 18.69
C ALA A 13 1.87 -24.02 18.39
N ALA A 14 2.31 -25.29 18.48
CA ALA A 14 3.65 -25.93 18.62
C ALA A 14 3.59 -27.43 18.17
N GLY A 15 4.67 -28.23 18.33
CA GLY A 15 4.73 -29.65 17.92
C GLY A 15 4.21 -30.66 18.97
N GLY A 16 4.33 -32.00 18.79
CA GLY A 16 4.76 -32.77 17.61
C GLY A 16 5.08 -34.26 17.92
N SER A 17 4.80 -35.18 16.97
CA SER A 17 5.20 -36.61 16.93
C SER A 17 4.56 -37.58 17.97
N ALA A 18 4.25 -38.86 17.69
CA ALA A 18 4.37 -39.69 16.47
C ALA A 18 3.29 -40.81 16.37
N LEU A 19 3.10 -41.31 15.14
CA LEU A 19 2.58 -42.63 14.69
C LEU A 19 1.92 -43.60 15.70
N LEU A 20 0.70 -44.09 15.38
CA LEU A 20 0.44 -45.48 14.93
C LEU A 20 -1.04 -45.74 14.54
N LEU A 21 -1.23 -46.56 13.50
CA LEU A 21 -2.39 -47.41 13.10
C LEU A 21 -3.86 -47.00 13.42
N GLY A 22 -4.72 -47.11 12.41
CA GLY A 22 -6.13 -46.71 12.48
C GLY A 22 -7.15 -47.81 12.85
N ALA A 23 -8.36 -47.37 13.21
CA ALA A 23 -9.57 -48.15 13.48
C ALA A 23 -10.81 -47.38 12.95
N PRO A 24 -11.98 -48.02 12.74
CA PRO A 24 -13.10 -47.42 12.00
C PRO A 24 -13.91 -46.37 12.79
N ALA A 25 -14.59 -45.49 12.07
CA ALA A 25 -15.38 -44.39 12.64
C ALA A 25 -16.73 -44.85 13.26
N PRO A 26 -17.12 -44.30 14.44
CA PRO A 26 -18.45 -44.47 15.01
C PRO A 26 -19.50 -43.56 14.33
N PRO A 27 -20.83 -43.83 14.50
CA PRO A 27 -21.89 -43.06 13.86
C PRO A 27 -22.09 -41.67 14.49
N ALA A 28 -22.68 -40.75 13.72
CA ALA A 28 -22.95 -39.38 14.16
C ALA A 28 -24.07 -39.31 15.22
N GLY A 29 -23.80 -38.62 16.34
CA GLY A 29 -24.80 -38.33 17.37
C GLY A 29 -24.30 -37.31 18.40
N ALA A 30 -25.13 -36.30 18.67
CA ALA A 30 -24.96 -35.22 19.66
C ALA A 30 -23.70 -34.34 19.59
N ALA A 31 -23.88 -33.01 19.69
CA ALA A 31 -22.77 -32.07 19.78
C ALA A 31 -22.14 -32.10 21.20
N PRO A 32 -20.81 -32.18 21.35
CA PRO A 32 -20.17 -32.18 22.66
C PRO A 32 -20.14 -30.78 23.27
N THR A 33 -20.93 -30.55 24.32
CA THR A 33 -20.86 -29.33 25.13
C THR A 33 -19.64 -29.37 26.05
N GLY A 34 -18.52 -28.77 25.61
CA GLY A 34 -17.33 -28.52 26.44
C GLY A 34 -16.00 -28.57 25.68
N ALA A 35 -15.76 -29.56 24.82
CA ALA A 35 -14.42 -29.79 24.25
C ALA A 35 -14.00 -28.81 23.12
N PHE A 36 -14.90 -27.97 22.65
CA PHE A 36 -14.71 -27.16 21.44
C PHE A 36 -14.09 -25.76 21.67
N PRO A 37 -14.57 -24.96 22.64
CA PRO A 37 -13.97 -23.64 22.92
C PRO A 37 -12.49 -23.74 23.29
N ASP A 38 -12.10 -24.76 24.05
CA ASP A 38 -10.71 -25.08 24.42
C ASP A 38 -9.79 -25.21 23.20
N ALA A 39 -10.23 -25.96 22.19
CA ALA A 39 -9.49 -26.13 20.95
C ALA A 39 -9.36 -24.80 20.18
N MET A 40 -10.41 -23.97 20.16
CA MET A 40 -10.33 -22.63 19.57
C MET A 40 -9.42 -21.67 20.37
N ARG A 41 -9.40 -21.75 21.71
CA ARG A 41 -8.46 -20.99 22.55
C ARG A 41 -7.02 -21.43 22.28
N ALA A 42 -6.79 -22.74 22.12
CA ALA A 42 -5.50 -23.29 21.75
C ALA A 42 -5.06 -22.85 20.34
N VAL A 43 -5.94 -22.85 19.34
CA VAL A 43 -5.66 -22.33 17.98
C VAL A 43 -5.50 -20.81 17.97
N TRP A 44 -6.24 -20.06 18.78
CA TRP A 44 -6.02 -18.62 18.89
C TRP A 44 -4.68 -18.34 19.56
N ARG A 45 -4.33 -19.02 20.65
CA ARG A 45 -2.97 -19.01 21.24
C ARG A 45 -1.90 -19.43 20.21
N GLY A 46 -2.27 -20.39 19.36
CA GLY A 46 -1.75 -20.81 18.03
C GLY A 46 -1.30 -19.64 17.14
N LEU A 47 -2.00 -18.53 17.31
CA LEU A 47 -1.91 -17.27 16.60
C LEU A 47 -1.65 -16.08 17.57
N LEU A 48 -1.13 -16.31 18.81
CA LEU A 48 -0.80 -15.27 19.85
C LEU A 48 0.61 -15.25 20.52
N LEU A 49 1.45 -16.31 20.60
CA LEU A 49 2.82 -16.38 21.22
C LEU A 49 4.18 -16.25 20.42
N GLY A 50 4.30 -16.53 19.10
CA GLY A 50 5.61 -16.73 18.41
C GLY A 50 5.65 -17.86 17.37
N GLY A 51 5.71 -19.08 17.89
CA GLY A 51 5.81 -20.42 17.30
C GLY A 51 5.99 -21.37 18.48
N GLU A 52 6.54 -22.57 18.30
CA GLU A 52 7.69 -22.86 19.18
C GLU A 52 8.82 -22.02 18.60
N VAL A 53 9.07 -20.85 19.20
CA VAL A 53 10.17 -19.98 18.75
C VAL A 53 11.49 -20.58 19.22
N PRO A 54 12.55 -20.55 18.40
CA PRO A 54 13.86 -21.01 18.83
C PRO A 54 14.45 -19.96 19.78
N ALA A 55 14.03 -20.00 21.05
CA ALA A 55 14.27 -18.93 22.03
C ALA A 55 15.76 -18.63 22.28
N GLU A 56 16.65 -19.60 22.05
CA GLU A 56 18.11 -19.44 22.18
C GLU A 56 18.78 -18.94 20.90
N ALA A 57 18.06 -18.86 19.77
CA ALA A 57 18.59 -18.41 18.48
C ALA A 57 18.29 -16.92 18.24
N GLU A 58 19.22 -16.20 17.64
CA GLU A 58 18.92 -14.87 17.10
C GLU A 58 18.03 -14.97 15.85
N PRO A 59 17.15 -14.00 15.59
CA PRO A 59 16.89 -12.78 16.38
C PRO A 59 15.98 -12.99 17.62
N PHE A 60 15.44 -14.19 17.83
CA PHE A 60 14.40 -14.43 18.85
C PHE A 60 14.92 -14.23 20.27
N ARG A 61 16.14 -14.67 20.57
CA ARG A 61 16.77 -14.56 21.90
C ARG A 61 16.85 -13.12 22.39
N SER A 62 17.43 -12.20 21.61
CA SER A 62 17.47 -10.78 21.98
C SER A 62 16.07 -10.18 22.06
N ARG A 63 15.18 -10.51 21.11
CA ARG A 63 13.82 -9.96 21.05
C ARG A 63 12.88 -10.46 22.17
N LEU A 64 13.16 -11.62 22.77
CA LEU A 64 12.49 -12.11 23.98
C LEU A 64 13.03 -11.45 25.25
N ALA A 65 14.34 -11.19 25.32
CA ALA A 65 14.95 -10.44 26.42
C ALA A 65 14.49 -8.97 26.44
N ASP A 66 14.40 -8.32 25.27
CA ASP A 66 13.83 -6.98 25.10
C ASP A 66 12.40 -6.91 25.68
N LEU A 67 11.57 -7.89 25.31
CA LEU A 67 10.18 -8.04 25.76
C LEU A 67 10.09 -8.26 27.29
N GLY A 68 11.02 -9.01 27.88
CA GLY A 68 11.13 -9.16 29.32
C GLY A 68 11.45 -7.86 30.05
N ALA A 69 12.56 -7.21 29.66
CA ALA A 69 13.01 -5.96 30.25
C ALA A 69 11.93 -4.85 30.18
N LEU A 70 11.25 -4.78 29.04
CA LEU A 70 10.05 -3.97 28.79
C LEU A 70 8.94 -4.22 29.80
N ALA A 71 8.46 -5.46 29.91
CA ALA A 71 7.32 -5.79 30.77
C ALA A 71 7.63 -5.54 32.25
N ALA A 72 8.87 -5.80 32.68
CA ALA A 72 9.35 -5.42 34.01
C ALA A 72 9.32 -3.90 34.23
N GLY A 73 9.82 -3.11 33.27
CA GLY A 73 9.85 -1.66 33.34
C GLY A 73 8.47 -1.03 33.52
N TRP A 74 7.46 -1.57 32.82
CA TRP A 74 6.08 -1.11 32.96
C TRP A 74 5.34 -1.64 34.18
N ARG A 75 5.59 -2.89 34.59
CA ARG A 75 5.11 -3.41 35.88
C ARG A 75 5.60 -2.50 37.02
N SER A 76 6.81 -1.96 36.91
CA SER A 76 7.39 -0.98 37.84
C SER A 76 6.83 0.46 37.71
N ALA A 77 6.14 0.79 36.62
CA ALA A 77 5.58 2.12 36.34
C ALA A 77 4.04 2.17 36.42
N MET A 78 3.38 1.03 36.62
CA MET A 78 1.92 0.92 36.68
C MET A 78 1.41 1.53 37.99
N ALA A 79 0.50 2.49 37.88
CA ALA A 79 -0.05 3.23 39.02
C ALA A 79 -1.54 3.47 38.78
N PRO A 80 -2.42 2.49 39.14
CA PRO A 80 -3.85 2.62 38.97
C PRO A 80 -4.41 3.83 39.72
N ALA A 81 -5.09 4.73 39.01
CA ALA A 81 -5.75 5.91 39.55
C ALA A 81 -6.97 6.27 38.67
N PRO A 82 -7.98 7.00 39.19
CA PRO A 82 -9.14 7.37 38.39
C PRO A 82 -8.74 8.11 37.10
N GLY A 83 -9.12 7.56 35.95
CA GLY A 83 -8.77 8.06 34.62
C GLY A 83 -7.40 7.64 34.08
N SER A 84 -6.62 6.78 34.74
CA SER A 84 -5.29 6.34 34.25
C SER A 84 -4.77 5.03 34.90
N LEU A 85 -4.31 4.06 34.09
CA LEU A 85 -3.59 2.87 34.59
C LEU A 85 -2.06 3.10 34.66
N TRP A 86 -1.53 3.94 33.78
CA TRP A 86 -0.17 4.48 33.85
C TRP A 86 -0.24 6.01 33.84
N PRO A 87 0.65 6.73 34.57
CA PRO A 87 0.60 8.19 34.64
C PRO A 87 0.77 8.94 33.30
N ASP A 88 1.36 8.29 32.29
CA ASP A 88 1.53 8.83 30.94
C ASP A 88 0.39 8.44 29.98
N LEU A 89 -0.60 7.67 30.44
CA LEU A 89 -1.76 7.20 29.67
C LEU A 89 -3.09 7.59 30.34
N GLY A 90 -3.28 8.89 30.58
CA GLY A 90 -4.54 9.45 31.08
C GLY A 90 -5.66 9.41 30.03
N TYR A 91 -6.71 8.63 30.28
CA TYR A 91 -7.76 8.30 29.31
C TYR A 91 -9.10 9.01 29.51
N ALA A 92 -9.27 9.81 30.58
CA ALA A 92 -10.52 10.47 30.92
C ALA A 92 -11.14 11.35 29.80
N SER A 93 -10.32 11.88 28.88
CA SER A 93 -10.77 12.63 27.70
C SER A 93 -10.34 12.04 26.36
N ASP A 94 -9.42 11.06 26.36
CA ASP A 94 -8.88 10.44 25.15
C ASP A 94 -8.88 8.90 25.26
N PRO A 95 -9.77 8.20 24.53
CA PRO A 95 -9.84 6.74 24.59
C PRO A 95 -8.66 6.05 23.88
N GLU A 96 -7.81 6.78 23.15
CA GLU A 96 -6.56 6.22 22.65
C GLU A 96 -5.65 5.80 23.81
N MET A 97 -5.62 6.54 24.92
CA MET A 97 -4.79 6.20 26.09
C MET A 97 -5.31 4.97 26.85
N MET A 98 -6.63 4.72 26.86
CA MET A 98 -7.22 3.47 27.36
C MET A 98 -6.79 2.31 26.47
N MET A 99 -6.90 2.48 25.16
CA MET A 99 -6.49 1.50 24.16
C MET A 99 -4.99 1.17 24.27
N GLN A 100 -4.10 2.17 24.44
CA GLN A 100 -2.68 1.94 24.69
C GLN A 100 -2.44 1.22 26.03
N SER A 101 -3.22 1.51 27.09
CA SER A 101 -3.13 0.81 28.38
C SER A 101 -3.46 -0.68 28.24
N TYR A 102 -4.47 -1.04 27.43
CA TYR A 102 -4.74 -2.44 27.10
C TYR A 102 -3.63 -3.10 26.29
N TYR A 103 -2.97 -2.38 25.37
CA TYR A 103 -1.79 -2.91 24.69
C TYR A 103 -0.60 -3.11 25.64
N ARG A 104 -0.45 -2.27 26.67
CA ARG A 104 0.56 -2.48 27.71
C ARG A 104 0.33 -3.78 28.48
N LEU A 105 -0.90 -3.99 28.96
CA LEU A 105 -1.27 -5.26 29.59
C LEU A 105 -1.07 -6.43 28.64
N ARG A 106 -1.45 -6.32 27.36
CA ARG A 106 -1.28 -7.42 26.37
C ARG A 106 0.18 -7.85 26.28
N THR A 107 1.12 -6.90 26.15
CA THR A 107 2.54 -7.26 26.03
C THR A 107 3.18 -7.67 27.37
N MET A 108 2.67 -7.21 28.51
CA MET A 108 3.01 -7.79 29.82
C MET A 108 2.56 -9.26 29.93
N ALA A 109 1.36 -9.60 29.43
CA ALA A 109 0.87 -10.97 29.40
C ALA A 109 1.64 -11.83 28.39
N GLU A 110 2.00 -11.28 27.24
CA GLU A 110 2.95 -11.92 26.32
C GLU A 110 4.25 -12.28 27.05
N ALA A 111 4.87 -11.34 27.80
CA ALA A 111 6.10 -11.61 28.53
C ALA A 111 5.94 -12.69 29.62
N HIS A 112 4.80 -12.70 30.32
CA HIS A 112 4.45 -13.67 31.36
C HIS A 112 4.32 -15.11 30.84
N VAL A 113 3.82 -15.33 29.62
CA VAL A 113 3.49 -16.69 29.13
C VAL A 113 4.48 -17.26 28.10
N ARG A 114 5.62 -16.61 27.88
CA ARG A 114 6.67 -17.01 26.93
C ARG A 114 7.94 -17.52 27.63
N PRO A 115 8.50 -18.67 27.21
CA PRO A 115 9.90 -18.97 27.48
C PRO A 115 10.86 -17.88 26.98
N GLY A 116 12.02 -17.73 27.62
CA GLY A 116 13.10 -16.83 27.19
C GLY A 116 12.97 -15.35 27.59
N THR A 117 11.89 -14.93 28.27
CA THR A 117 11.69 -13.52 28.67
C THR A 117 12.27 -13.16 30.03
N GLY A 118 12.62 -14.16 30.85
CA GLY A 118 12.99 -13.95 32.26
C GLY A 118 11.82 -13.58 33.19
N LEU A 119 10.58 -13.52 32.66
CA LEU A 119 9.35 -13.25 33.41
C LEU A 119 8.30 -14.35 33.27
N THR A 120 8.68 -15.50 32.70
CA THR A 120 7.80 -16.65 32.47
C THR A 120 7.17 -17.13 33.78
N GLY A 121 5.86 -16.97 33.94
CA GLY A 121 5.13 -17.36 35.14
C GLY A 121 5.36 -16.46 36.37
N ASP A 122 5.94 -15.26 36.24
CA ASP A 122 6.21 -14.37 37.38
C ASP A 122 4.90 -13.98 38.12
N ALA A 123 4.79 -14.42 39.37
CA ALA A 123 3.61 -14.19 40.20
C ALA A 123 3.32 -12.69 40.44
N ALA A 124 4.34 -11.84 40.44
CA ALA A 124 4.16 -10.40 40.61
C ALA A 124 3.67 -9.72 39.31
N LEU A 125 4.18 -10.12 38.15
CA LEU A 125 3.67 -9.69 36.83
C LEU A 125 2.23 -10.16 36.63
N ARG A 126 1.91 -11.41 36.98
CA ARG A 126 0.54 -11.94 37.04
C ARG A 126 -0.38 -11.08 37.91
N SER A 127 0.06 -10.75 39.13
CA SER A 127 -0.73 -9.91 40.05
C SER A 127 -0.98 -8.52 39.46
N ALA A 128 0.02 -7.90 38.83
CA ALA A 128 -0.12 -6.62 38.14
C ALA A 128 -1.08 -6.70 36.94
N LEU A 129 -1.00 -7.77 36.12
CA LEU A 129 -1.89 -8.01 34.99
C LEU A 129 -3.36 -8.09 35.40
N LEU A 130 -3.65 -8.88 36.44
CA LEU A 130 -4.99 -9.00 37.00
C LEU A 130 -5.48 -7.66 37.57
N THR A 131 -4.64 -6.94 38.31
CA THR A 131 -4.96 -5.63 38.88
C THR A 131 -5.27 -4.58 37.80
N GLY A 132 -4.50 -4.56 36.71
CA GLY A 132 -4.70 -3.63 35.60
C GLY A 132 -5.95 -3.93 34.76
N LEU A 133 -6.27 -5.22 34.58
CA LEU A 133 -7.54 -5.65 33.96
C LEU A 133 -8.75 -5.24 34.81
N ASP A 134 -8.71 -5.51 36.12
CA ASP A 134 -9.78 -5.16 37.05
C ASP A 134 -10.00 -3.64 37.12
N HIS A 135 -8.90 -2.87 37.15
CA HIS A 135 -8.95 -1.40 37.16
C HIS A 135 -9.52 -0.83 35.85
N LEU A 136 -9.01 -1.22 34.68
CA LEU A 136 -9.54 -0.71 33.40
C LEU A 136 -11.01 -1.06 33.20
N HIS A 137 -11.44 -2.24 33.66
CA HIS A 137 -12.86 -2.61 33.62
C HIS A 137 -13.68 -1.68 34.52
N ALA A 138 -13.31 -1.55 35.80
CA ALA A 138 -14.07 -0.78 36.78
C ALA A 138 -14.10 0.74 36.51
N ASP A 139 -13.07 1.31 35.90
CA ASP A 139 -12.91 2.76 35.72
C ASP A 139 -13.35 3.27 34.33
N VAL A 140 -13.27 2.44 33.27
CA VAL A 140 -13.53 2.92 31.90
C VAL A 140 -14.15 1.90 30.93
N TYR A 141 -13.82 0.60 30.98
CA TYR A 141 -14.25 -0.38 29.97
C TYR A 141 -15.21 -1.44 30.54
N HIS A 142 -16.43 -0.99 30.85
CA HIS A 142 -17.53 -1.81 31.35
C HIS A 142 -18.85 -1.51 30.62
N ALA A 143 -19.84 -2.40 30.77
CA ALA A 143 -21.15 -2.31 30.12
C ALA A 143 -22.04 -1.12 30.59
N GLY A 144 -21.56 -0.28 31.50
CA GLY A 144 -22.24 0.94 31.95
C GLY A 144 -21.69 2.23 31.33
N GLN A 145 -20.52 2.19 30.68
CA GLN A 145 -19.84 3.40 30.24
C GLN A 145 -20.38 3.93 28.90
N VAL A 146 -20.63 5.24 28.81
CA VAL A 146 -20.97 5.90 27.55
C VAL A 146 -19.70 6.21 26.75
N ARG A 147 -19.68 5.81 25.48
CA ARG A 147 -18.52 6.01 24.59
C ARG A 147 -18.25 7.49 24.30
N TYR A 148 -16.98 7.91 24.43
CA TYR A 148 -16.48 9.23 24.02
C TYR A 148 -15.29 9.12 23.05
N GLY A 149 -14.95 10.21 22.37
CA GLY A 149 -13.79 10.28 21.46
C GLY A 149 -13.86 9.33 20.25
N ASN A 150 -12.70 8.82 19.84
CA ASN A 150 -12.55 7.96 18.67
C ASN A 150 -13.26 6.60 18.85
N TRP A 151 -14.28 6.32 18.01
CA TRP A 151 -15.08 5.08 18.06
C TRP A 151 -14.22 3.81 17.99
N TYR A 152 -13.14 3.84 17.22
CA TYR A 152 -12.28 2.69 16.94
C TYR A 152 -11.63 2.14 18.22
N CYS A 153 -11.23 3.02 19.14
CA CYS A 153 -10.58 2.64 20.39
C CYS A 153 -11.46 1.71 21.23
N TRP A 154 -12.79 1.90 21.17
CA TRP A 154 -13.78 1.12 21.92
C TRP A 154 -14.30 -0.10 21.18
N GLN A 155 -14.49 -0.03 19.86
CA GLN A 155 -15.12 -1.11 19.10
C GLN A 155 -14.11 -2.09 18.48
N ILE A 156 -12.84 -1.72 18.41
CA ILE A 156 -11.78 -2.51 17.76
C ILE A 156 -10.52 -2.55 18.61
N GLY A 157 -10.00 -1.38 19.03
CA GLY A 157 -8.69 -1.23 19.65
C GLY A 157 -8.53 -1.98 20.97
N ALA A 158 -9.26 -1.54 21.99
CA ALA A 158 -9.31 -2.16 23.32
C ALA A 158 -9.90 -3.59 23.32
N PRO A 159 -11.07 -3.88 22.70
CA PRO A 159 -11.65 -5.24 22.78
C PRO A 159 -10.77 -6.32 22.18
N GLN A 160 -10.05 -6.06 21.08
CA GLN A 160 -9.10 -7.04 20.54
C GLN A 160 -7.97 -7.33 21.53
N ALA A 161 -7.43 -6.32 22.22
CA ALA A 161 -6.38 -6.51 23.22
C ALA A 161 -6.89 -7.18 24.51
N LEU A 162 -8.09 -6.85 24.97
CA LEU A 162 -8.77 -7.49 26.10
C LEU A 162 -9.04 -8.97 25.83
N LEU A 163 -9.51 -9.32 24.62
CA LEU A 163 -9.79 -10.71 24.26
C LEU A 163 -8.51 -11.51 23.98
N ASP A 164 -7.48 -10.88 23.41
CA ASP A 164 -6.12 -11.43 23.35
C ASP A 164 -5.60 -11.76 24.77
N LEU A 165 -5.80 -10.85 25.73
CA LEU A 165 -5.47 -11.05 27.15
C LEU A 165 -6.26 -12.21 27.77
N CYS A 166 -7.56 -12.30 27.53
CA CYS A 166 -8.41 -13.37 28.05
C CYS A 166 -7.98 -14.75 27.55
N VAL A 167 -7.53 -14.89 26.30
CA VAL A 167 -7.00 -16.18 25.80
C VAL A 167 -5.59 -16.48 26.30
N MET A 168 -4.75 -15.48 26.53
CA MET A 168 -3.42 -15.70 27.12
C MET A 168 -3.48 -16.13 28.59
N LEU A 169 -4.44 -15.59 29.35
CA LEU A 169 -4.57 -15.74 30.80
C LEU A 169 -5.82 -16.55 31.22
N TYR A 170 -6.41 -17.37 30.33
CA TYR A 170 -7.73 -17.99 30.56
C TYR A 170 -7.82 -18.79 31.87
N GLU A 171 -6.87 -19.71 32.09
CA GLU A 171 -6.76 -20.53 33.32
C GLU A 171 -6.48 -19.70 34.60
N GLU A 172 -6.11 -18.43 34.44
CA GLU A 172 -5.79 -17.52 35.53
C GLU A 172 -6.93 -16.56 35.87
N LEU A 173 -7.99 -16.51 35.04
CA LEU A 173 -9.12 -15.60 35.12
C LEU A 173 -10.40 -16.34 35.58
N PRO A 174 -10.95 -16.05 36.78
CA PRO A 174 -12.21 -16.64 37.22
C PRO A 174 -13.36 -16.34 36.25
N ALA A 175 -14.26 -17.31 36.06
CA ALA A 175 -15.37 -17.24 35.11
C ALA A 175 -16.25 -15.97 35.23
N GLY A 176 -16.41 -15.42 36.44
CA GLY A 176 -17.10 -14.13 36.64
C GLY A 176 -16.43 -12.98 35.89
N ARG A 177 -15.09 -12.84 35.98
CA ARG A 177 -14.34 -11.81 35.25
C ARG A 177 -14.47 -11.98 33.73
N LEU A 178 -14.42 -13.23 33.26
CA LEU A 178 -14.60 -13.53 31.83
C LEU A 178 -15.99 -13.12 31.35
N ALA A 179 -17.04 -13.33 32.16
CA ALA A 179 -18.39 -12.86 31.86
C ALA A 179 -18.49 -11.32 31.87
N ASP A 180 -17.92 -10.65 32.87
CA ASP A 180 -17.91 -9.18 32.99
C ASP A 180 -17.17 -8.51 31.81
N PHE A 181 -16.03 -9.08 31.40
CA PHE A 181 -15.27 -8.64 30.23
C PHE A 181 -16.01 -8.92 28.92
N CYS A 182 -16.71 -10.05 28.78
CA CYS A 182 -17.55 -10.33 27.61
C CYS A 182 -18.76 -9.37 27.54
N ALA A 183 -19.38 -9.03 28.67
CA ALA A 183 -20.46 -8.05 28.74
C ALA A 183 -19.99 -6.64 28.35
N ALA A 184 -18.78 -6.24 28.76
CA ALA A 184 -18.16 -4.99 28.30
C ALA A 184 -17.93 -5.00 26.78
N VAL A 185 -17.47 -6.11 26.21
CA VAL A 185 -17.33 -6.26 24.75
C VAL A 185 -18.69 -6.19 24.04
N ASP A 186 -19.73 -6.86 24.53
CA ASP A 186 -21.06 -6.85 23.92
C ASP A 186 -21.73 -5.47 23.94
N HIS A 187 -21.45 -4.65 24.96
CA HIS A 187 -21.93 -3.27 25.06
C HIS A 187 -21.31 -2.35 24.00
N PHE A 188 -20.00 -2.44 23.78
CA PHE A 188 -19.31 -1.63 22.77
C PHE A 188 -19.35 -2.22 21.36
N VAL A 189 -19.49 -3.54 21.22
CA VAL A 189 -19.60 -4.28 19.96
C VAL A 189 -20.85 -5.17 19.98
N PRO A 190 -22.05 -4.56 20.02
CA PRO A 190 -23.31 -5.30 19.87
C PRO A 190 -23.44 -5.83 18.46
N ASP A 191 -24.33 -6.80 18.25
CA ASP A 191 -24.50 -7.47 16.96
C ASP A 191 -24.89 -6.50 15.82
N SER A 192 -25.57 -5.40 16.17
CA SER A 192 -25.89 -4.30 15.25
C SER A 192 -24.66 -3.60 14.66
N ALA A 193 -23.48 -3.68 15.30
CA ALA A 193 -22.22 -3.16 14.78
C ALA A 193 -21.77 -3.88 13.49
N VAL A 194 -22.27 -5.10 13.22
CA VAL A 194 -22.07 -5.82 11.95
C VAL A 194 -23.36 -6.07 11.16
N GLY A 195 -24.53 -5.68 11.70
CA GLY A 195 -25.83 -5.86 11.04
C GLY A 195 -26.01 -5.11 9.70
N SER A 196 -25.19 -4.09 9.42
CA SER A 196 -25.18 -3.39 8.12
C SER A 196 -23.74 -3.10 7.65
N TYR A 197 -23.45 -3.37 6.38
CA TYR A 197 -22.13 -3.15 5.77
C TYR A 197 -22.02 -1.70 5.26
N THR A 198 -21.83 -0.76 6.18
CA THR A 198 -21.78 0.68 5.89
C THR A 198 -21.04 1.45 6.99
N GLY A 199 -20.69 2.71 6.72
CA GLY A 199 -20.07 3.62 7.69
C GLY A 199 -18.76 3.07 8.26
N THR A 200 -18.74 2.78 9.56
CA THR A 200 -17.58 2.23 10.25
C THR A 200 -17.42 0.71 10.10
N SER A 201 -18.37 0.01 9.46
CA SER A 201 -18.47 -1.45 9.39
C SER A 201 -18.22 -2.01 7.98
N THR A 202 -17.23 -1.45 7.29
CA THR A 202 -16.80 -1.80 5.91
C THR A 202 -15.35 -2.30 5.87
N GLY A 203 -14.97 -3.02 4.81
CA GLY A 203 -13.58 -3.37 4.49
C GLY A 203 -12.79 -3.95 5.68
N ALA A 204 -11.62 -3.37 5.96
CA ALA A 204 -10.76 -3.79 7.07
C ALA A 204 -11.44 -3.65 8.45
N ASN A 205 -12.24 -2.60 8.65
CA ASN A 205 -12.96 -2.37 9.90
C ASN A 205 -14.01 -3.49 10.15
N ARG A 206 -14.65 -4.00 9.10
CA ARG A 206 -15.56 -5.15 9.21
C ARG A 206 -14.83 -6.40 9.69
N VAL A 207 -13.69 -6.73 9.05
CA VAL A 207 -12.87 -7.88 9.44
C VAL A 207 -12.41 -7.77 10.90
N ASP A 208 -12.12 -6.55 11.35
CA ASP A 208 -11.74 -6.27 12.73
C ASP A 208 -12.87 -6.42 13.76
N LEU A 209 -14.09 -6.03 13.41
CA LEU A 209 -15.30 -6.27 14.21
C LEU A 209 -15.63 -7.77 14.26
N CYS A 210 -15.50 -8.48 13.14
CA CYS A 210 -15.59 -9.95 13.11
C CYS A 210 -14.53 -10.58 14.04
N ARG A 211 -13.29 -10.10 14.06
CA ARG A 211 -12.27 -10.58 15.02
C ARG A 211 -12.70 -10.39 16.47
N VAL A 212 -13.31 -9.26 16.83
CA VAL A 212 -13.83 -9.06 18.19
C VAL A 212 -14.94 -10.08 18.51
N LEU A 213 -15.92 -10.21 17.61
CA LEU A 213 -17.06 -11.13 17.79
C LEU A 213 -16.64 -12.60 17.86
N ALA A 214 -15.69 -13.03 17.02
CA ALA A 214 -15.12 -14.37 17.07
C ALA A 214 -14.50 -14.66 18.44
N LEU A 215 -13.64 -13.77 18.93
CA LEU A 215 -12.94 -14.01 20.20
C LEU A 215 -13.84 -13.88 21.41
N ARG A 216 -14.85 -13.01 21.39
CA ARG A 216 -15.89 -12.97 22.43
C ARG A 216 -16.79 -14.23 22.37
N GLY A 217 -16.90 -14.86 21.20
CA GLY A 217 -17.46 -16.21 21.06
C GLY A 217 -16.57 -17.30 21.67
N VAL A 218 -15.26 -17.27 21.42
CA VAL A 218 -14.29 -18.23 21.97
C VAL A 218 -14.10 -18.10 23.49
N VAL A 219 -14.08 -16.87 24.02
CA VAL A 219 -13.83 -16.57 25.45
C VAL A 219 -15.10 -16.69 26.29
N GLY A 220 -16.26 -16.29 25.76
CA GLY A 220 -17.56 -16.39 26.43
C GLY A 220 -18.35 -17.65 26.03
N GLU A 221 -17.69 -18.62 25.39
CA GLU A 221 -18.23 -19.92 24.92
C GLU A 221 -19.58 -19.80 24.16
N ASP A 222 -19.69 -18.75 23.34
CA ASP A 222 -20.93 -18.32 22.69
C ASP A 222 -20.96 -18.73 21.20
N PRO A 223 -21.77 -19.75 20.82
CA PRO A 223 -21.85 -20.25 19.45
C PRO A 223 -22.56 -19.29 18.49
N ALA A 224 -23.37 -18.36 18.99
CA ALA A 224 -24.06 -17.37 18.17
C ALA A 224 -23.11 -16.25 17.75
N LYS A 225 -22.23 -15.79 18.63
CA LYS A 225 -21.17 -14.81 18.31
C LYS A 225 -20.17 -15.34 17.29
N LEU A 226 -19.82 -16.63 17.37
CA LEU A 226 -19.01 -17.31 16.34
C LEU A 226 -19.72 -17.35 14.98
N ALA A 227 -21.03 -17.65 14.95
CA ALA A 227 -21.83 -17.66 13.71
C ALA A 227 -21.95 -16.25 13.11
N LEU A 228 -22.29 -15.26 13.94
CA LEU A 228 -22.36 -13.86 13.53
C LEU A 228 -21.03 -13.37 12.97
N SER A 229 -19.89 -13.70 13.60
CA SER A 229 -18.57 -13.35 13.07
C SER A 229 -18.33 -13.95 11.67
N ARG A 230 -18.59 -15.26 11.49
CA ARG A 230 -18.43 -15.96 10.21
C ARG A 230 -19.29 -15.30 9.13
N ASP A 231 -20.57 -15.08 9.42
CA ASP A 231 -21.55 -14.62 8.43
C ASP A 231 -21.37 -13.12 8.11
N ALA A 232 -20.91 -12.33 9.09
CA ALA A 232 -20.59 -10.91 8.89
C ALA A 232 -19.36 -10.66 7.98
N LEU A 233 -18.55 -11.68 7.67
CA LEU A 233 -17.47 -11.60 6.68
C LEU A 233 -17.97 -11.66 5.23
N ALA A 234 -19.12 -12.28 4.94
CA ALA A 234 -19.64 -12.45 3.58
C ALA A 234 -19.62 -11.16 2.73
N PRO A 235 -20.09 -9.98 3.20
CA PRO A 235 -20.05 -8.73 2.41
C PRO A 235 -18.63 -8.13 2.23
N VAL A 236 -17.58 -8.68 2.84
CA VAL A 236 -16.18 -8.24 2.61
C VAL A 236 -15.62 -8.80 1.30
N PHE A 237 -16.12 -9.96 0.84
CA PHE A 237 -15.53 -10.71 -0.26
C PHE A 237 -15.86 -10.22 -1.68
N PRO A 238 -17.09 -9.77 -2.01
CA PRO A 238 -17.43 -9.37 -3.37
C PRO A 238 -16.59 -8.20 -3.88
N TYR A 239 -16.26 -8.22 -5.18
CA TYR A 239 -15.67 -7.05 -5.82
C TYR A 239 -16.66 -5.87 -5.82
N VAL A 240 -16.20 -4.70 -5.37
CA VAL A 240 -16.96 -3.45 -5.43
C VAL A 240 -16.69 -2.68 -6.73
N THR A 241 -17.58 -1.75 -7.07
CA THR A 241 -17.46 -0.85 -8.22
C THR A 241 -17.34 0.62 -7.83
N ALA A 242 -17.59 0.95 -6.55
CA ALA A 242 -17.36 2.25 -5.91
C ALA A 242 -17.24 2.06 -4.39
N GLY A 243 -16.54 2.97 -3.70
CA GLY A 243 -16.37 2.93 -2.25
C GLY A 243 -15.30 1.96 -1.75
N ASP A 244 -15.44 1.54 -0.48
CA ASP A 244 -14.49 0.66 0.22
C ASP A 244 -14.51 -0.77 -0.33
N GLY A 245 -13.32 -1.37 -0.53
CA GLY A 245 -13.18 -2.79 -0.85
C GLY A 245 -12.17 -3.11 -1.95
N LEU A 246 -12.19 -4.38 -2.38
CA LEU A 246 -11.42 -4.89 -3.52
C LEU A 246 -12.17 -4.66 -4.83
N TYR A 247 -11.45 -4.29 -5.89
CA TYR A 247 -11.98 -4.13 -7.24
C TYR A 247 -11.42 -5.20 -8.17
N LEU A 248 -12.14 -5.52 -9.25
CA LEU A 248 -11.78 -6.58 -10.20
C LEU A 248 -10.41 -6.35 -10.90
N ASP A 249 -9.98 -5.10 -11.01
CA ASP A 249 -8.66 -4.70 -11.55
C ASP A 249 -7.50 -4.86 -10.54
N GLY A 250 -7.78 -5.28 -9.32
CA GLY A 250 -6.81 -5.40 -8.22
C GLY A 250 -6.66 -4.12 -7.38
N SER A 251 -7.47 -3.09 -7.61
CA SER A 251 -7.49 -1.91 -6.73
C SER A 251 -8.00 -2.26 -5.34
N PHE A 252 -7.47 -1.61 -4.30
CA PHE A 252 -8.06 -1.62 -2.96
C PHE A 252 -8.24 -0.18 -2.46
N VAL A 253 -9.49 0.19 -2.19
CA VAL A 253 -9.87 1.52 -1.69
C VAL A 253 -10.42 1.37 -0.28
N GLN A 254 -10.12 2.34 0.58
CA GLN A 254 -10.71 2.50 1.91
C GLN A 254 -10.99 3.99 2.15
N HIS A 255 -11.88 4.31 3.09
CA HIS A 255 -12.37 5.68 3.33
C HIS A 255 -12.98 6.30 2.05
N THR A 256 -13.70 5.47 1.30
CA THR A 256 -14.43 5.73 0.05
C THR A 256 -13.58 6.17 -1.16
N TRP A 257 -12.49 6.92 -0.95
CA TRP A 257 -11.74 7.59 -2.02
C TRP A 257 -10.20 7.44 -1.94
N VAL A 258 -9.66 6.69 -0.97
CA VAL A 258 -8.20 6.61 -0.70
C VAL A 258 -7.62 5.25 -1.14
N PRO A 259 -6.61 5.20 -2.04
CA PRO A 259 -5.92 3.97 -2.44
C PRO A 259 -5.07 3.43 -1.30
N TYR A 260 -5.40 2.23 -0.79
CA TYR A 260 -5.00 1.84 0.58
C TYR A 260 -4.44 0.42 0.77
N THR A 261 -4.08 -0.26 -0.34
CA THR A 261 -3.55 -1.63 -0.36
C THR A 261 -2.43 -1.87 0.66
N GLY A 262 -1.53 -0.90 0.85
CA GLY A 262 -0.31 -1.03 1.66
C GLY A 262 -0.49 -1.01 3.17
N THR A 263 -1.66 -0.62 3.71
CA THR A 263 -1.89 -0.64 5.17
C THR A 263 -3.29 -1.09 5.59
N TYR A 264 -4.38 -0.42 5.21
CA TYR A 264 -5.74 -0.95 5.48
C TYR A 264 -5.97 -2.27 4.73
N GLY A 265 -5.41 -2.41 3.52
CA GLY A 265 -5.36 -3.69 2.83
C GLY A 265 -4.55 -4.75 3.60
N ALA A 266 -3.44 -4.38 4.22
CA ALA A 266 -2.65 -5.27 5.07
C ALA A 266 -3.42 -5.74 6.32
N VAL A 267 -4.18 -4.84 6.95
CA VAL A 267 -5.08 -5.18 8.08
C VAL A 267 -6.16 -6.17 7.64
N LEU A 268 -6.77 -5.97 6.47
CA LEU A 268 -7.76 -6.90 5.91
C LEU A 268 -7.17 -8.29 5.64
N VAL A 269 -6.00 -8.38 4.99
CA VAL A 269 -5.33 -9.68 4.71
C VAL A 269 -4.93 -10.38 6.01
N GLY A 270 -4.32 -9.66 6.95
CA GLY A 270 -3.93 -10.22 8.24
C GLY A 270 -5.12 -10.69 9.07
N GLY A 271 -6.19 -9.90 9.13
CA GLY A 271 -7.42 -10.24 9.85
C GLY A 271 -8.18 -11.40 9.23
N LEU A 272 -8.26 -11.49 7.90
CA LEU A 272 -8.84 -12.64 7.20
C LEU A 272 -7.99 -13.90 7.40
N GLY A 273 -6.66 -13.81 7.35
CA GLY A 273 -5.78 -14.93 7.67
C GLY A 273 -5.98 -15.46 9.10
N LEU A 274 -6.04 -14.56 10.08
CA LEU A 274 -6.33 -14.88 11.48
C LEU A 274 -7.69 -15.59 11.64
N LEU A 275 -8.75 -15.08 11.01
CA LEU A 275 -10.10 -15.65 11.12
C LEU A 275 -10.25 -16.96 10.34
N PHE A 276 -9.62 -17.09 9.18
CA PHE A 276 -9.64 -18.33 8.38
C PHE A 276 -8.88 -19.45 9.07
N ALA A 277 -7.77 -19.14 9.78
CA ALA A 277 -7.05 -20.11 10.60
C ALA A 277 -7.84 -20.49 11.87
N LEU A 278 -8.38 -19.50 12.60
CA LEU A 278 -9.16 -19.73 13.84
C LEU A 278 -10.42 -20.57 13.61
N LEU A 279 -11.15 -20.32 12.51
CA LEU A 279 -12.42 -20.99 12.22
C LEU A 279 -12.25 -22.31 11.44
N LYS A 280 -11.02 -22.68 11.06
CA LYS A 280 -10.72 -23.85 10.23
C LYS A 280 -11.08 -25.16 10.91
N ASP A 281 -11.64 -26.10 10.14
CA ASP A 281 -12.03 -27.44 10.60
C ASP A 281 -13.06 -27.42 11.76
N THR A 282 -13.80 -26.30 11.90
CA THR A 282 -14.87 -26.10 12.90
C THR A 282 -16.27 -26.00 12.24
N PRO A 283 -17.38 -26.14 13.01
CA PRO A 283 -18.74 -25.80 12.55
C PRO A 283 -18.92 -24.34 12.07
N TRP A 284 -17.97 -23.46 12.36
CA TRP A 284 -17.97 -22.04 11.99
C TRP A 284 -16.97 -21.72 10.87
N GLN A 285 -16.40 -22.73 10.21
CA GLN A 285 -15.50 -22.54 9.06
C GLN A 285 -16.15 -21.66 7.98
N VAL A 286 -15.38 -20.71 7.45
CA VAL A 286 -15.79 -19.87 6.32
C VAL A 286 -15.88 -20.74 5.05
N THR A 287 -17.10 -21.12 4.68
CA THR A 287 -17.43 -21.92 3.49
C THR A 287 -17.85 -21.08 2.29
N ASP A 288 -18.08 -19.78 2.47
CA ASP A 288 -18.43 -18.83 1.40
C ASP A 288 -17.39 -18.90 0.25
N PRO A 289 -17.79 -19.21 -1.00
CA PRO A 289 -16.88 -19.28 -2.14
C PRO A 289 -16.26 -17.92 -2.49
N GLY A 290 -16.89 -16.81 -2.09
CA GLY A 290 -16.38 -15.46 -2.24
C GLY A 290 -15.00 -15.26 -1.63
N LYS A 291 -14.62 -16.05 -0.59
CA LYS A 291 -13.27 -15.99 0.01
C LYS A 291 -12.14 -16.19 -0.99
N GLN A 292 -12.39 -16.85 -2.13
CA GLN A 292 -11.41 -16.99 -3.21
C GLN A 292 -11.00 -15.61 -3.78
N ILE A 293 -11.86 -14.59 -3.74
CA ILE A 293 -11.50 -13.22 -4.15
C ILE A 293 -10.40 -12.65 -3.24
N ALA A 294 -10.44 -12.92 -1.93
CA ALA A 294 -9.40 -12.50 -1.00
C ALA A 294 -8.07 -13.25 -1.21
N PHE A 295 -8.12 -14.52 -1.66
CA PHE A 295 -6.95 -15.29 -2.07
C PHE A 295 -6.36 -14.81 -3.40
N ASP A 296 -7.17 -14.67 -4.44
CA ASP A 296 -6.80 -14.08 -5.74
C ASP A 296 -6.15 -12.70 -5.59
N ALA A 297 -6.63 -11.89 -4.66
CA ALA A 297 -6.12 -10.56 -4.39
C ALA A 297 -4.65 -10.54 -3.88
N VAL A 298 -4.10 -11.65 -3.36
CA VAL A 298 -2.65 -11.73 -3.05
C VAL A 298 -1.81 -11.47 -4.29
N GLU A 299 -2.14 -12.12 -5.40
CA GLU A 299 -1.39 -12.02 -6.67
C GLU A 299 -1.91 -10.89 -7.57
N ARG A 300 -3.18 -10.47 -7.42
CA ARG A 300 -3.79 -9.36 -8.19
C ARG A 300 -3.58 -7.97 -7.58
N ALA A 301 -3.62 -7.84 -6.25
CA ALA A 301 -3.63 -6.55 -5.54
C ALA A 301 -2.34 -6.29 -4.75
N TRP A 302 -1.86 -7.23 -3.91
CA TRP A 302 -0.66 -6.97 -3.08
C TRP A 302 0.67 -7.17 -3.82
N ALA A 303 0.86 -8.31 -4.50
CA ALA A 303 2.11 -8.61 -5.20
C ALA A 303 2.58 -7.51 -6.18
N PRO A 304 1.70 -6.80 -6.94
CA PRO A 304 2.11 -5.70 -7.79
C PRO A 304 2.69 -4.47 -7.05
N PHE A 305 2.38 -4.25 -5.77
CA PHE A 305 2.97 -3.16 -4.98
C PHE A 305 4.12 -3.60 -4.07
N LEU A 306 4.51 -4.88 -4.09
CA LEU A 306 5.64 -5.42 -3.33
C LEU A 306 6.91 -5.54 -4.20
N PHE A 307 7.99 -4.88 -3.79
CA PHE A 307 9.26 -4.86 -4.52
C PHE A 307 10.40 -4.96 -3.51
N ASN A 308 11.26 -5.98 -3.60
CA ASN A 308 12.38 -6.18 -2.67
C ASN A 308 12.04 -5.88 -1.19
N GLY A 309 11.02 -6.57 -0.65
CA GLY A 309 10.59 -6.44 0.75
C GLY A 309 9.62 -5.29 1.05
N LEU A 310 9.80 -4.10 0.44
CA LEU A 310 8.93 -2.95 0.67
C LEU A 310 7.56 -3.06 0.00
N VAL A 311 6.59 -2.29 0.51
CA VAL A 311 5.32 -1.99 -0.17
C VAL A 311 5.29 -0.52 -0.59
N MET A 312 5.00 -0.28 -1.87
CA MET A 312 5.10 1.06 -2.48
C MET A 312 4.17 2.08 -1.81
N ASP A 313 4.73 3.21 -1.37
CA ASP A 313 4.00 4.21 -0.57
C ASP A 313 2.83 4.90 -1.28
N THR A 314 2.73 4.78 -2.61
CA THR A 314 1.59 5.24 -3.40
C THR A 314 0.25 4.63 -2.97
N VAL A 315 0.25 3.50 -2.24
CA VAL A 315 -0.95 2.83 -1.68
C VAL A 315 -0.94 2.78 -0.14
N SER A 316 -0.15 3.63 0.52
CA SER A 316 -0.03 3.71 1.99
C SER A 316 -0.89 4.79 2.65
N GLY A 317 -1.62 5.61 1.88
CA GLY A 317 -2.45 6.71 2.40
C GLY A 317 -1.69 7.65 3.36
N ARG A 318 -2.33 8.11 4.44
CA ARG A 318 -1.67 8.99 5.43
C ARG A 318 -0.51 8.34 6.22
N ALA A 319 -0.36 7.01 6.16
CA ALA A 319 0.62 6.27 6.94
C ALA A 319 2.09 6.53 6.53
N VAL A 320 2.31 7.09 5.34
CA VAL A 320 3.65 7.54 4.87
C VAL A 320 4.32 8.51 5.85
N SER A 321 3.51 9.26 6.61
CA SER A 321 3.95 10.29 7.55
C SER A 321 4.34 9.78 8.94
N ARG A 322 4.20 8.48 9.23
CA ARG A 322 4.32 7.96 10.61
C ARG A 322 5.75 7.94 11.12
N GLY A 323 6.67 7.34 10.35
CA GLY A 323 8.11 7.32 10.64
C GLY A 323 8.45 7.05 12.11
N LEU A 324 9.22 7.96 12.71
CA LEU A 324 9.45 7.98 14.16
C LEU A 324 8.26 8.67 14.85
N LEU A 325 7.54 7.96 15.71
CA LEU A 325 6.47 8.55 16.54
C LEU A 325 7.00 9.03 17.88
N LEU A 326 6.49 10.14 18.41
CA LEU A 326 6.84 10.65 19.74
C LEU A 326 6.46 9.65 20.86
N ALA A 327 5.35 8.94 20.68
CA ALA A 327 4.86 7.94 21.62
C ALA A 327 5.57 6.57 21.53
N ASP A 328 6.52 6.36 20.61
CA ASP A 328 7.36 5.16 20.58
C ASP A 328 8.65 5.36 21.40
N PRO A 329 8.76 4.78 22.61
CA PRO A 329 9.94 4.93 23.44
C PRO A 329 11.19 4.18 22.94
N ARG A 330 11.12 3.37 21.87
CA ARG A 330 12.33 2.90 21.16
C ARG A 330 12.80 3.84 20.05
N GLN A 331 11.95 4.74 19.55
CA GLN A 331 12.19 5.52 18.33
C GLN A 331 12.59 4.63 17.13
N VAL A 332 11.83 3.57 16.85
CA VAL A 332 11.97 2.80 15.60
C VAL A 332 11.12 3.46 14.50
N GLN A 333 11.61 3.43 13.26
CA GLN A 333 10.96 4.10 12.12
C GLN A 333 9.86 3.23 11.49
N GLN A 334 8.79 3.86 11.00
CA GLN A 334 7.75 3.28 10.14
C GLN A 334 7.88 3.75 8.69
N ASP A 335 8.45 2.89 7.84
CA ASP A 335 8.68 3.13 6.41
C ASP A 335 8.00 2.06 5.52
N ASP A 336 8.20 2.18 4.21
CA ASP A 336 7.70 1.30 3.16
C ASP A 336 8.20 -0.16 3.32
N HIS A 337 9.42 -0.35 3.84
CA HIS A 337 9.93 -1.67 4.25
C HIS A 337 9.16 -2.25 5.44
N ALA A 338 9.08 -1.55 6.57
CA ALA A 338 8.32 -2.01 7.74
C ALA A 338 6.85 -2.32 7.42
N ARG A 339 6.21 -1.52 6.56
CA ARG A 339 4.87 -1.79 6.02
C ARG A 339 4.85 -3.06 5.16
N GLY A 340 5.82 -3.22 4.26
CA GLY A 340 5.96 -4.38 3.38
C GLY A 340 6.17 -5.70 4.14
N HIS A 341 6.99 -5.71 5.19
CA HIS A 341 7.24 -6.92 5.99
C HIS A 341 5.98 -7.41 6.71
N ALA A 342 5.14 -6.48 7.19
CA ALA A 342 3.84 -6.81 7.77
C ALA A 342 2.88 -7.41 6.72
N VAL A 343 2.91 -6.94 5.46
CA VAL A 343 2.16 -7.55 4.34
C VAL A 343 2.70 -8.95 4.03
N LEU A 344 4.02 -9.11 3.88
CA LEU A 344 4.70 -10.39 3.63
C LEU A 344 4.29 -11.45 4.68
N ALA A 345 4.36 -11.11 5.96
CA ALA A 345 3.96 -12.03 7.03
C ALA A 345 2.45 -12.36 6.98
N SER A 346 1.60 -11.39 6.64
CA SER A 346 0.15 -11.58 6.52
C SER A 346 -0.22 -12.48 5.34
N ILE A 347 0.53 -12.42 4.23
CA ILE A 347 0.41 -13.35 3.09
C ILE A 347 0.75 -14.79 3.52
N VAL A 348 1.81 -14.98 4.32
CA VAL A 348 2.18 -16.31 4.85
C VAL A 348 1.08 -16.90 5.74
N LEU A 349 0.42 -16.07 6.55
CA LEU A 349 -0.70 -16.50 7.39
C LEU A 349 -1.96 -16.83 6.56
N LEU A 350 -2.33 -15.97 5.60
CA LEU A 350 -3.48 -16.25 4.71
C LEU A 350 -3.29 -17.56 3.93
N ALA A 351 -2.05 -17.93 3.62
CA ALA A 351 -1.70 -19.18 2.96
C ALA A 351 -2.08 -20.45 3.75
N GLU A 352 -2.32 -20.36 5.07
CA GLU A 352 -2.74 -21.49 5.92
C GLU A 352 -4.20 -21.90 5.62
N GLY A 353 -5.05 -20.95 5.22
CA GLY A 353 -6.42 -21.19 4.76
C GLY A 353 -6.56 -21.43 3.24
N ALA A 354 -5.52 -21.16 2.46
CA ALA A 354 -5.50 -21.31 1.00
C ALA A 354 -5.12 -22.73 0.55
N SER A 355 -5.27 -23.02 -0.76
CA SER A 355 -4.90 -24.30 -1.35
C SER A 355 -3.39 -24.57 -1.29
N SER A 356 -2.99 -25.83 -1.47
CA SER A 356 -1.57 -26.22 -1.54
C SER A 356 -0.81 -25.49 -2.65
N ALA A 357 -1.44 -25.31 -3.82
CA ALA A 357 -0.83 -24.62 -4.96
C ALA A 357 -0.62 -23.12 -4.71
N GLU A 358 -1.60 -22.45 -4.09
CA GLU A 358 -1.47 -21.05 -3.65
C GLU A 358 -0.38 -20.91 -2.58
N ARG A 359 -0.43 -21.75 -1.53
CA ARG A 359 0.55 -21.74 -0.43
C ARG A 359 1.99 -21.87 -0.90
N VAL A 360 2.26 -22.76 -1.86
CA VAL A 360 3.61 -22.91 -2.45
C VAL A 360 4.01 -21.65 -3.22
N ARG A 361 3.14 -21.09 -4.07
CA ARG A 361 3.44 -19.84 -4.80
C ARG A 361 3.69 -18.68 -3.85
N TRP A 362 2.84 -18.48 -2.86
CA TRP A 362 2.91 -17.32 -1.97
C TRP A 362 4.11 -17.39 -1.01
N ARG A 363 4.44 -18.57 -0.46
CA ARG A 363 5.70 -18.76 0.29
C ARG A 363 6.91 -18.47 -0.61
N GLY A 364 6.89 -18.91 -1.86
CA GLY A 364 7.95 -18.63 -2.84
C GLY A 364 8.10 -17.15 -3.19
N LEU A 365 6.99 -16.43 -3.40
CA LEU A 365 6.98 -14.96 -3.61
C LEU A 365 7.56 -14.23 -2.39
N VAL A 366 7.08 -14.57 -1.18
CA VAL A 366 7.56 -13.99 0.09
C VAL A 366 9.06 -14.23 0.26
N LYS A 367 9.54 -15.47 0.09
CA LYS A 367 10.97 -15.78 0.16
C LYS A 367 11.78 -15.01 -0.90
N GLY A 368 11.20 -14.80 -2.08
CA GLY A 368 11.75 -13.94 -3.13
C GLY A 368 11.95 -12.50 -2.69
N TRP A 369 10.90 -11.86 -2.16
CA TRP A 369 10.97 -10.49 -1.64
C TRP A 369 11.97 -10.37 -0.48
N MET A 370 11.93 -11.30 0.50
CA MET A 370 12.87 -11.34 1.64
C MET A 370 14.34 -11.46 1.21
N ALA A 371 14.62 -12.28 0.19
CA ALA A 371 15.98 -12.53 -0.29
C ALA A 371 16.56 -11.36 -1.12
N ARG A 372 15.69 -10.48 -1.68
CA ARG A 372 16.11 -9.30 -2.44
C ARG A 372 16.09 -8.00 -1.64
N ASP A 373 15.51 -7.99 -0.44
CA ASP A 373 15.59 -6.83 0.45
C ASP A 373 17.00 -6.69 1.05
N TYR A 374 17.80 -5.82 0.44
CA TYR A 374 19.16 -5.50 0.91
C TYR A 374 19.23 -4.21 1.76
N TYR A 375 18.10 -3.54 2.00
CA TYR A 375 18.07 -2.30 2.78
C TYR A 375 17.58 -2.53 4.22
N SER A 376 16.53 -3.34 4.40
CA SER A 376 15.93 -3.65 5.70
C SER A 376 15.56 -5.13 5.75
N ARG A 377 16.55 -6.02 5.88
CA ARG A 377 16.35 -7.48 5.88
C ARG A 377 15.26 -7.87 6.91
N PRO A 378 14.15 -8.55 6.52
CA PRO A 378 12.97 -8.71 7.40
C PRO A 378 13.22 -9.38 8.76
N LEU A 379 14.27 -10.21 8.91
CA LEU A 379 14.63 -10.80 10.21
C LEU A 379 15.36 -9.84 11.16
N ALA A 380 15.86 -8.70 10.66
CA ALA A 380 16.38 -7.61 11.48
C ALA A 380 15.28 -6.60 11.87
N ASP A 381 14.05 -6.76 11.36
CA ASP A 381 12.98 -5.79 11.58
C ASP A 381 12.45 -5.83 13.04
N THR A 382 12.70 -4.74 13.74
CA THR A 382 12.28 -4.50 15.12
C THR A 382 10.81 -4.09 15.25
N THR A 383 10.15 -3.75 14.13
CA THR A 383 8.71 -3.45 14.02
C THR A 383 7.85 -4.70 13.92
N LEU A 384 8.35 -5.82 13.40
CA LEU A 384 7.64 -7.11 13.41
C LEU A 384 7.50 -7.65 14.83
N SER A 385 6.37 -8.28 15.15
CA SER A 385 6.31 -9.19 16.31
C SER A 385 7.21 -10.40 16.09
N LEU A 386 7.53 -11.09 17.17
CA LEU A 386 8.21 -12.40 17.21
C LEU A 386 7.58 -13.51 16.32
N SER A 387 6.43 -13.33 15.64
CA SER A 387 5.81 -14.34 14.76
C SER A 387 5.60 -13.90 13.33
N SER A 388 5.44 -12.60 13.05
CA SER A 388 5.71 -12.15 11.70
C SER A 388 7.18 -12.45 11.44
N LEU A 389 8.04 -12.26 12.45
CA LEU A 389 9.40 -12.78 12.50
C LEU A 389 9.47 -14.32 12.40
N ALA A 390 8.73 -15.11 13.18
CA ALA A 390 8.80 -16.59 13.09
C ALA A 390 8.25 -17.16 11.78
N ARG A 391 7.09 -16.70 11.30
CA ARG A 391 6.49 -17.10 10.00
C ARG A 391 7.42 -16.79 8.84
N LEU A 392 8.07 -15.62 8.86
CA LEU A 392 9.06 -15.26 7.84
C LEU A 392 10.37 -16.06 8.00
N ALA A 393 10.88 -16.25 9.23
CA ALA A 393 12.06 -17.07 9.47
C ALA A 393 11.85 -18.53 9.01
N GLN A 394 10.68 -19.11 9.29
CA GLN A 394 10.28 -20.42 8.77
C GLN A 394 10.31 -20.47 7.24
N VAL A 395 9.83 -19.43 6.55
CA VAL A 395 9.88 -19.35 5.08
C VAL A 395 11.32 -19.18 4.56
N GLU A 396 12.18 -18.46 5.28
CA GLU A 396 13.59 -18.27 4.88
C GLU A 396 14.39 -19.57 5.02
N VAL A 397 14.28 -20.30 6.14
CA VAL A 397 15.03 -21.54 6.38
C VAL A 397 14.45 -22.78 5.69
N ASP A 398 13.18 -22.77 5.29
CA ASP A 398 12.52 -23.90 4.60
C ASP A 398 13.11 -24.10 3.20
N VAL A 399 14.04 -25.06 3.08
CA VAL A 399 14.73 -25.42 1.83
C VAL A 399 13.80 -25.99 0.74
N SER A 400 12.56 -26.38 1.06
CA SER A 400 11.58 -26.81 0.05
C SER A 400 10.92 -25.63 -0.67
N VAL A 401 10.94 -24.43 -0.07
CA VAL A 401 10.44 -23.20 -0.69
C VAL A 401 11.53 -22.60 -1.58
N THR A 402 11.30 -22.67 -2.89
CA THR A 402 12.06 -21.94 -3.91
C THR A 402 11.65 -20.47 -3.92
N ALA A 403 12.63 -19.56 -3.82
CA ALA A 403 12.40 -18.12 -3.93
C ALA A 403 12.01 -17.73 -5.37
N LEU A 404 10.89 -17.03 -5.53
CA LEU A 404 10.37 -16.64 -6.85
C LEU A 404 10.81 -15.22 -7.26
N PRO A 405 11.05 -14.98 -8.56
CA PRO A 405 11.29 -13.64 -9.09
C PRO A 405 10.00 -12.80 -9.08
N GLU A 406 10.16 -11.48 -9.11
CA GLU A 406 9.04 -10.61 -9.46
C GLU A 406 8.80 -10.62 -10.98
N PRO A 407 7.53 -10.63 -11.44
CA PRO A 407 7.22 -10.67 -12.86
C PRO A 407 7.51 -9.34 -13.54
N VAL A 408 8.08 -9.41 -14.75
CA VAL A 408 8.13 -8.29 -15.69
C VAL A 408 6.71 -8.00 -16.19
N GLY A 409 6.34 -6.72 -16.30
CA GLY A 409 5.06 -6.30 -16.86
C GLY A 409 4.54 -4.98 -16.29
N HIS A 410 3.35 -4.60 -16.75
CA HIS A 410 2.64 -3.40 -16.34
C HIS A 410 1.27 -3.76 -15.77
N ARG A 411 0.89 -3.15 -14.64
CA ARG A 411 -0.44 -3.29 -14.03
C ARG A 411 -1.05 -1.90 -13.84
N LEU A 412 -2.23 -1.69 -14.43
CA LEU A 412 -3.03 -0.48 -14.30
C LEU A 412 -4.22 -0.76 -13.37
N PHE A 413 -4.33 0.01 -12.31
CA PHE A 413 -5.38 -0.05 -11.29
C PHE A 413 -6.31 1.15 -11.47
N ALA A 414 -7.12 1.09 -12.53
CA ALA A 414 -7.94 2.21 -12.99
C ALA A 414 -8.99 2.66 -11.96
N SER A 415 -9.36 1.79 -11.01
CA SER A 415 -10.34 2.10 -9.97
C SER A 415 -9.77 2.78 -8.74
N MET A 416 -8.45 2.82 -8.58
CA MET A 416 -7.76 3.62 -7.56
C MET A 416 -6.73 4.61 -8.12
N ASP A 417 -6.78 4.89 -9.43
CA ASP A 417 -5.87 5.81 -10.13
C ASP A 417 -4.37 5.54 -9.84
N ARG A 418 -3.98 4.26 -9.86
CA ARG A 418 -2.60 3.80 -9.68
C ARG A 418 -2.11 2.97 -10.86
N ALA A 419 -0.80 2.91 -11.05
CA ALA A 419 -0.18 1.91 -11.91
C ALA A 419 1.18 1.49 -11.36
N THR A 420 1.61 0.28 -11.70
CA THR A 420 2.95 -0.24 -11.39
C THR A 420 3.58 -0.85 -12.62
N HIS A 421 4.89 -0.67 -12.78
CA HIS A 421 5.67 -1.16 -13.92
C HIS A 421 6.94 -1.84 -13.44
N ARG A 422 7.23 -3.03 -13.95
CA ARG A 422 8.45 -3.81 -13.63
C ARG A 422 9.16 -4.24 -14.90
N ARG A 423 10.47 -4.01 -14.94
CA ARG A 423 11.39 -4.49 -15.97
C ARG A 423 12.60 -5.16 -15.29
N PRO A 424 13.43 -5.92 -16.02
CA PRO A 424 14.66 -6.46 -15.45
C PRO A 424 15.51 -5.34 -14.82
N GLY A 425 15.75 -5.44 -13.51
CA GLY A 425 16.59 -4.50 -12.75
C GLY A 425 15.91 -3.26 -12.15
N TRP A 426 14.63 -2.98 -12.42
CA TRP A 426 13.94 -1.80 -11.85
C TRP A 426 12.41 -1.89 -11.80
N ALA A 427 11.81 -1.07 -10.94
CA ALA A 427 10.36 -0.90 -10.84
C ALA A 427 9.95 0.57 -10.66
N ALA A 428 8.72 0.90 -11.04
CA ALA A 428 8.11 2.21 -10.84
C ALA A 428 6.63 2.09 -10.43
N SER A 429 6.13 3.11 -9.72
CA SER A 429 4.73 3.28 -9.32
C SER A 429 4.27 4.70 -9.65
N LEU A 430 3.10 4.82 -10.26
CA LEU A 430 2.46 6.09 -10.61
C LEU A 430 1.24 6.36 -9.73
N SER A 431 1.15 7.58 -9.19
CA SER A 431 0.10 8.03 -8.29
C SER A 431 -0.63 9.25 -8.86
N MET A 432 -1.89 9.03 -9.26
CA MET A 432 -2.79 10.04 -9.83
C MET A 432 -4.00 10.26 -8.91
N ALA A 433 -4.87 11.20 -9.28
CA ALA A 433 -6.13 11.51 -8.59
C ALA A 433 -7.15 12.05 -9.60
N SER A 434 -8.44 11.77 -9.35
CA SER A 434 -9.58 12.10 -10.22
C SER A 434 -10.83 12.42 -9.38
N LYS A 435 -11.97 12.69 -10.02
CA LYS A 435 -13.26 12.77 -9.31
C LYS A 435 -13.63 11.49 -8.52
N ARG A 436 -12.93 10.37 -8.78
CA ARG A 436 -13.08 9.09 -8.08
C ARG A 436 -12.16 8.96 -6.86
N ILE A 437 -10.98 9.59 -6.86
CA ILE A 437 -9.88 9.29 -5.94
C ILE A 437 -9.22 10.57 -5.43
N ALA A 438 -9.02 10.65 -4.12
CA ALA A 438 -8.51 11.83 -3.44
C ALA A 438 -7.09 12.23 -3.90
N HIS A 439 -6.79 13.53 -3.85
CA HIS A 439 -5.44 14.04 -4.05
C HIS A 439 -4.43 13.40 -3.09
N TYR A 440 -4.86 13.20 -1.84
CA TYR A 440 -4.14 12.55 -0.75
C TYR A 440 -5.13 12.28 0.39
N GLU A 441 -4.64 11.69 1.49
CA GLU A 441 -5.37 11.68 2.76
C GLU A 441 -4.54 12.36 3.85
N THR A 442 -5.20 13.23 4.62
CA THR A 442 -4.81 13.64 5.98
C THR A 442 -5.92 13.22 6.95
N GLY A 443 -5.62 13.07 8.24
CA GLY A 443 -6.58 12.62 9.24
C GLY A 443 -5.88 12.32 10.57
N ASN A 444 -6.53 12.59 11.70
CA ASN A 444 -5.91 12.51 13.05
C ASN A 444 -4.60 13.32 13.20
N GLY A 445 -4.39 14.34 12.35
CA GLY A 445 -3.12 15.09 12.29
C GLY A 445 -1.97 14.36 11.58
N GLU A 446 -2.22 13.22 10.93
CA GLU A 446 -1.27 12.52 10.06
C GLU A 446 -1.23 13.14 8.64
N ASN A 447 -0.06 13.05 7.99
CA ASN A 447 0.20 13.42 6.59
C ASN A 447 -0.18 14.86 6.20
N LEU A 448 0.13 15.82 7.06
CA LEU A 448 -0.28 17.23 6.94
C LEU A 448 0.06 17.89 5.59
N ARG A 449 1.13 17.43 4.91
CA ARG A 449 1.71 18.03 3.69
C ARG A 449 1.66 17.13 2.45
N GLY A 450 0.82 16.09 2.46
CA GLY A 450 0.72 15.12 1.37
C GLY A 450 0.03 15.61 0.09
N TRP A 451 -0.34 16.90 -0.01
CA TRP A 451 -1.24 17.50 -1.01
C TRP A 451 -0.99 17.05 -2.46
N HIS A 452 0.27 16.91 -2.85
CA HIS A 452 0.68 16.65 -4.23
C HIS A 452 0.96 15.17 -4.55
N THR A 453 0.79 14.25 -3.59
CA THR A 453 1.06 12.81 -3.81
C THR A 453 0.20 12.16 -4.90
N GLY A 454 -1.01 12.66 -5.18
CA GLY A 454 -1.85 12.27 -6.32
C GLY A 454 -1.73 13.18 -7.55
N SER A 455 -0.74 14.09 -7.61
CA SER A 455 -0.57 15.05 -8.73
C SER A 455 0.36 14.52 -9.83
N GLY A 456 0.26 13.23 -10.14
CA GLY A 456 1.12 12.55 -11.12
C GLY A 456 2.47 12.10 -10.56
N MET A 457 2.52 11.77 -9.27
CA MET A 457 3.78 11.41 -8.61
C MET A 457 4.30 10.06 -9.13
N LEU A 458 5.56 10.03 -9.58
CA LEU A 458 6.23 8.88 -10.16
C LEU A 458 7.39 8.42 -9.26
N SER A 459 7.13 7.42 -8.42
CA SER A 459 8.15 6.78 -7.58
C SER A 459 8.83 5.65 -8.35
N TRP A 460 10.15 5.49 -8.20
CA TRP A 460 10.90 4.40 -8.83
C TRP A 460 12.15 3.96 -8.04
N TRP A 461 12.52 2.69 -8.22
CA TRP A 461 13.55 1.94 -7.48
C TRP A 461 14.38 1.03 -8.41
N GLY A 462 15.63 0.75 -8.02
CA GLY A 462 16.47 -0.27 -8.63
C GLY A 462 16.49 -1.57 -7.85
N ALA A 463 16.62 -2.70 -8.55
CA ALA A 463 16.68 -4.03 -7.92
C ALA A 463 17.94 -4.26 -7.07
N SER A 464 18.97 -3.42 -7.24
CA SER A 464 20.25 -3.44 -6.51
C SER A 464 20.75 -2.05 -6.09
N TYR A 465 19.97 -0.99 -6.33
CA TYR A 465 20.28 0.38 -5.89
C TYR A 465 18.99 1.13 -5.50
N GLY A 466 19.06 1.95 -4.45
CA GLY A 466 17.96 2.82 -4.05
C GLY A 466 16.69 2.14 -3.50
N ASN A 467 16.75 0.94 -2.91
CA ASN A 467 15.59 0.33 -2.21
C ASN A 467 15.01 1.30 -1.17
N GLY A 468 15.88 1.82 -0.30
CA GLY A 468 15.54 2.71 0.81
C GLY A 468 15.17 4.15 0.43
N GLN A 469 14.79 4.41 -0.82
CA GLN A 469 14.64 5.77 -1.39
C GLN A 469 13.65 6.64 -0.63
N TYR A 470 12.49 6.07 -0.26
CA TYR A 470 11.41 6.75 0.44
C TYR A 470 11.41 6.42 1.95
N SER A 471 12.20 5.42 2.34
CA SER A 471 12.44 4.96 3.70
C SER A 471 13.39 5.87 4.48
N ASP A 472 14.49 6.33 3.86
CA ASP A 472 15.56 7.05 4.57
C ASP A 472 15.19 8.52 4.87
N ALA A 473 14.22 8.72 5.76
CA ALA A 473 13.67 10.01 6.19
C ALA A 473 13.23 10.93 5.04
N PHE A 474 12.71 10.36 3.94
CA PHE A 474 12.25 11.11 2.77
C PHE A 474 11.09 12.07 3.14
N TRP A 475 9.98 11.50 3.62
CA TRP A 475 8.74 12.23 3.91
C TRP A 475 8.88 13.47 4.83
N PRO A 476 9.68 13.45 5.92
CA PRO A 476 9.89 14.64 6.76
C PRO A 476 10.93 15.64 6.21
N THR A 477 11.64 15.35 5.11
CA THR A 477 12.73 16.22 4.60
C THR A 477 12.59 16.68 3.15
N VAL A 478 11.76 16.02 2.33
CA VAL A 478 11.50 16.39 0.93
C VAL A 478 10.86 17.78 0.80
N ASP A 479 10.88 18.38 -0.39
CA ASP A 479 9.97 19.49 -0.69
C ASP A 479 8.58 18.90 -1.02
N PRO A 480 7.53 19.14 -0.21
CA PRO A 480 6.19 18.67 -0.55
C PRO A 480 5.68 19.28 -1.86
N TYR A 481 6.23 20.44 -2.27
CA TYR A 481 5.96 21.08 -3.56
C TYR A 481 6.90 20.61 -4.69
N ARG A 482 7.81 19.64 -4.46
CA ARG A 482 8.58 18.99 -5.53
C ARG A 482 8.66 17.48 -5.37
N LEU A 483 7.51 16.81 -5.38
CA LEU A 483 7.45 15.34 -5.45
C LEU A 483 7.73 14.87 -6.90
N PRO A 484 8.51 13.78 -7.10
CA PRO A 484 9.00 13.39 -8.42
C PRO A 484 7.86 13.12 -9.42
N GLY A 485 8.01 13.58 -10.66
CA GLY A 485 7.01 13.46 -11.75
C GLY A 485 5.83 14.44 -11.69
N THR A 486 5.61 15.13 -10.56
CA THR A 486 4.44 16.00 -10.39
C THR A 486 4.55 17.31 -11.17
N THR A 487 3.41 17.90 -11.53
CA THR A 487 3.32 19.31 -11.94
C THR A 487 2.50 20.07 -10.90
N VAL A 488 3.01 21.19 -10.37
CA VAL A 488 2.37 21.91 -9.26
C VAL A 488 2.49 23.43 -9.40
N SER A 489 1.54 24.14 -8.79
CA SER A 489 1.64 25.56 -8.51
C SER A 489 2.45 25.76 -7.21
N ARG A 490 3.31 26.78 -7.14
CA ARG A 490 4.02 27.16 -5.91
C ARG A 490 3.20 28.03 -4.96
N LYS A 491 1.89 28.19 -5.21
CA LYS A 491 0.92 28.71 -4.27
C LYS A 491 1.01 28.01 -2.92
N ALA A 492 1.16 28.79 -1.84
CA ALA A 492 1.26 28.23 -0.49
C ALA A 492 -0.05 27.52 -0.09
N LEU A 493 0.09 26.29 0.39
CA LEU A 493 -0.96 25.48 0.99
C LEU A 493 -0.75 25.37 2.51
N ALA A 494 -1.85 25.35 3.25
CA ALA A 494 -1.83 25.13 4.69
C ALA A 494 -1.73 23.63 5.03
N ASP A 495 -1.19 23.31 6.20
CA ASP A 495 -1.19 21.95 6.74
C ASP A 495 -2.63 21.42 6.83
N GLY A 496 -2.91 20.32 6.14
CA GLY A 496 -4.27 19.75 6.01
C GLY A 496 -5.15 20.35 4.91
N ALA A 497 -4.64 21.25 4.06
CA ALA A 497 -5.41 21.87 2.97
C ALA A 497 -6.07 20.84 2.04
N GLY A 498 -7.39 20.95 1.88
CA GLY A 498 -8.23 19.96 1.18
C GLY A 498 -9.14 19.17 2.11
N GLY A 499 -8.81 19.10 3.41
CA GLY A 499 -9.61 18.46 4.45
C GLY A 499 -9.35 16.96 4.61
N ASP A 500 -9.69 16.47 5.80
CA ASP A 500 -9.42 15.10 6.25
C ASP A 500 -10.17 14.03 5.43
N TRP A 501 -9.73 12.77 5.58
CA TRP A 501 -10.40 11.55 5.10
C TRP A 501 -10.67 11.52 3.58
N GLY A 502 -9.79 12.14 2.80
CA GLY A 502 -9.85 12.15 1.33
C GLY A 502 -10.93 13.07 0.76
N ALA A 503 -11.38 14.08 1.51
CA ALA A 503 -12.43 15.01 1.07
C ALA A 503 -12.12 15.72 -0.26
N SER A 504 -10.86 16.10 -0.50
CA SER A 504 -10.44 16.79 -1.72
C SER A 504 -10.12 15.83 -2.86
N ARG A 505 -10.95 15.89 -3.92
CA ARG A 505 -10.79 15.19 -5.19
C ARG A 505 -10.76 16.23 -6.33
N PRO A 506 -9.90 16.10 -7.34
CA PRO A 506 -9.89 17.02 -8.48
C PRO A 506 -11.14 16.82 -9.35
N ASP A 507 -11.73 17.91 -9.84
CA ASP A 507 -12.78 17.85 -10.87
C ASP A 507 -12.17 17.52 -12.24
N ALA A 508 -11.93 16.22 -12.42
CA ALA A 508 -11.32 15.61 -13.58
C ALA A 508 -11.83 14.16 -13.71
N ALA A 509 -12.49 13.84 -14.83
CA ALA A 509 -12.92 12.47 -15.14
C ALA A 509 -11.82 11.65 -15.82
N TRP A 510 -11.14 12.23 -16.82
CA TRP A 510 -10.11 11.57 -17.63
C TRP A 510 -8.84 11.39 -16.81
N VAL A 511 -8.71 10.21 -16.18
CA VAL A 511 -7.52 9.75 -15.46
C VAL A 511 -7.43 8.23 -15.60
N GLY A 512 -6.27 7.68 -15.91
CA GLY A 512 -6.08 6.26 -16.17
C GLY A 512 -5.24 6.02 -17.43
N GLY A 513 -5.63 5.07 -18.27
CA GLY A 513 -4.92 4.77 -19.51
C GLY A 513 -5.19 3.36 -20.03
N THR A 514 -4.28 2.81 -20.82
CA THR A 514 -4.41 1.45 -21.38
C THR A 514 -3.05 0.74 -21.50
N THR A 515 -3.06 -0.59 -21.37
CA THR A 515 -1.85 -1.45 -21.33
C THR A 515 -2.09 -2.75 -22.10
N ASP A 516 -1.02 -3.36 -22.64
CA ASP A 516 -1.03 -4.73 -23.17
C ASP A 516 -0.56 -5.78 -22.15
N GLY A 517 -0.32 -5.37 -20.89
CA GLY A 517 0.28 -6.17 -19.83
C GLY A 517 1.81 -6.05 -19.75
N GLU A 518 2.48 -5.51 -20.77
CA GLU A 518 3.92 -5.29 -20.80
C GLU A 518 4.29 -3.79 -20.85
N PHE A 519 3.65 -3.03 -21.73
CA PHE A 519 3.79 -1.59 -21.91
C PHE A 519 2.45 -0.87 -21.72
N ALA A 520 2.48 0.44 -21.50
CA ALA A 520 1.27 1.23 -21.26
C ALA A 520 1.37 2.68 -21.74
N SER A 521 0.20 3.24 -22.04
CA SER A 521 -0.04 4.67 -22.26
C SER A 521 -0.98 5.15 -21.16
N LEU A 522 -0.49 5.95 -20.21
CA LEU A 522 -1.26 6.46 -19.07
C LEU A 522 -1.30 7.99 -19.08
N GLY A 523 -2.29 8.58 -18.43
CA GLY A 523 -2.39 10.03 -18.28
C GLY A 523 -3.37 10.49 -17.21
N GLN A 524 -3.23 11.75 -16.82
CA GLN A 524 -4.09 12.45 -15.87
C GLN A 524 -4.48 13.81 -16.45
N HIS A 525 -5.77 14.12 -16.49
CA HIS A 525 -6.21 15.52 -16.51
C HIS A 525 -5.96 16.08 -15.11
N LEU A 526 -4.80 16.69 -14.93
CA LEU A 526 -4.43 17.27 -13.66
C LEU A 526 -5.24 18.54 -13.39
N ARG A 527 -5.77 18.65 -12.18
CA ARG A 527 -6.14 19.91 -11.51
C ARG A 527 -5.28 20.05 -10.26
N GLY A 528 -4.84 21.25 -9.91
CA GLY A 528 -4.08 21.47 -8.67
C GLY A 528 -4.98 21.53 -7.43
N LEU A 529 -4.58 20.89 -6.33
CA LEU A 529 -5.29 21.03 -5.05
C LEU A 529 -5.27 22.50 -4.61
N GLY A 530 -6.44 23.07 -4.34
CA GLY A 530 -6.58 24.49 -3.92
C GLY A 530 -6.08 25.52 -4.94
N SER A 531 -5.86 25.13 -6.19
CA SER A 531 -5.12 25.88 -7.21
C SER A 531 -5.92 25.96 -8.52
N THR A 532 -5.70 27.03 -9.28
CA THR A 532 -6.24 27.20 -10.64
C THR A 532 -5.55 26.31 -11.68
N LEU A 533 -4.42 25.68 -11.33
CA LEU A 533 -3.60 24.86 -12.22
C LEU A 533 -4.44 23.77 -12.91
N SER A 534 -4.31 23.71 -14.23
CA SER A 534 -4.75 22.60 -15.07
C SER A 534 -3.61 22.16 -15.98
N ALA A 535 -3.51 20.85 -16.25
CA ALA A 535 -2.54 20.31 -17.21
C ALA A 535 -3.01 18.99 -17.84
N ARG A 536 -2.41 18.64 -18.97
CA ARG A 536 -2.46 17.30 -19.57
C ARG A 536 -1.11 16.63 -19.36
N THR A 537 -1.06 15.63 -18.49
CA THR A 537 0.17 14.88 -18.19
C THR A 537 0.02 13.44 -18.66
N SER A 538 1.00 12.93 -19.40
CA SER A 538 1.01 11.56 -19.95
C SER A 538 2.33 10.85 -19.66
N TRP A 539 2.24 9.54 -19.43
CA TRP A 539 3.38 8.65 -19.16
C TRP A 539 3.27 7.39 -20.03
N PHE A 540 4.30 7.13 -20.83
CA PHE A 540 4.41 5.94 -21.68
C PHE A 540 5.48 5.01 -21.11
N PHE A 541 5.05 3.84 -20.62
CA PHE A 541 5.89 2.89 -19.91
C PHE A 541 6.43 1.82 -20.87
N LEU A 542 7.74 1.75 -21.02
CA LEU A 542 8.43 0.98 -22.07
C LEU A 542 9.47 -0.01 -21.49
N ALA A 543 10.32 -0.58 -22.35
CA ALA A 543 11.25 -1.65 -22.02
C ALA A 543 12.33 -1.30 -20.99
N ASP A 544 12.86 -0.07 -21.05
CA ASP A 544 13.95 0.46 -20.23
C ASP A 544 13.73 1.94 -19.82
N THR A 545 12.55 2.48 -20.16
CA THR A 545 12.28 3.93 -20.17
C THR A 545 10.85 4.23 -19.79
N ILE A 546 10.61 5.39 -19.16
CA ILE A 546 9.30 6.03 -19.09
C ILE A 546 9.39 7.36 -19.84
N VAL A 547 8.52 7.58 -20.83
CA VAL A 547 8.44 8.85 -21.57
C VAL A 547 7.33 9.71 -20.97
N CYS A 548 7.67 10.91 -20.53
CA CYS A 548 6.79 11.82 -19.79
C CYS A 548 6.49 13.07 -20.63
N LEU A 549 5.21 13.30 -20.93
CA LEU A 549 4.71 14.44 -21.70
C LEU A 549 3.83 15.35 -20.85
N GLY A 550 3.95 16.66 -21.08
CA GLY A 550 3.08 17.69 -20.50
C GLY A 550 2.66 18.71 -21.55
N ALA A 551 1.39 19.10 -21.57
CA ALA A 551 0.83 20.14 -22.45
C ALA A 551 -0.39 20.81 -21.81
N GLY A 552 -0.79 21.99 -22.29
CA GLY A 552 -1.92 22.72 -21.71
C GLY A 552 -1.70 23.10 -20.26
N ILE A 553 -0.44 23.25 -19.83
CA ILE A 553 -0.08 23.61 -18.46
C ILE A 553 -0.43 25.09 -18.31
N ARG A 554 -1.51 25.35 -17.56
CA ARG A 554 -2.09 26.69 -17.38
C ARG A 554 -2.46 26.96 -15.94
N GLY A 555 -2.25 28.19 -15.48
CA GLY A 555 -2.61 28.63 -14.13
C GLY A 555 -2.79 30.15 -14.04
N SER A 556 -3.47 30.60 -13.00
CA SER A 556 -3.72 32.00 -12.66
C SER A 556 -3.77 32.16 -11.13
N ASP A 557 -2.71 31.68 -10.46
CA ASP A 557 -2.56 31.68 -9.00
C ASP A 557 -1.71 32.87 -8.49
N GLY A 558 -1.07 33.63 -9.38
CA GLY A 558 -0.09 34.65 -9.03
C GLY A 558 1.28 34.09 -8.64
N THR A 559 1.56 32.82 -8.94
CA THR A 559 2.79 32.10 -8.55
C THR A 559 3.36 31.26 -9.68
N VAL A 560 4.65 30.91 -9.60
CA VAL A 560 5.29 30.02 -10.57
C VAL A 560 4.71 28.61 -10.55
N VAL A 561 4.68 27.97 -11.72
CA VAL A 561 4.29 26.57 -11.91
C VAL A 561 5.52 25.75 -12.28
N GLU A 562 5.72 24.61 -11.61
CA GLU A 562 6.89 23.74 -11.79
C GLU A 562 6.45 22.33 -12.23
N THR A 563 7.20 21.68 -13.12
CA THR A 563 7.13 20.21 -13.32
C THR A 563 8.41 19.57 -12.82
N VAL A 564 8.30 18.70 -11.82
CA VAL A 564 9.41 17.94 -11.28
C VAL A 564 9.76 16.79 -12.23
N ILE A 565 10.98 16.81 -12.78
CA ILE A 565 11.54 15.67 -13.52
C ILE A 565 11.87 14.56 -12.51
N ASP A 566 12.62 14.91 -11.45
CA ASP A 566 12.85 14.02 -10.31
C ASP A 566 13.25 14.81 -9.05
N ASN A 567 13.13 14.20 -7.88
CA ASN A 567 13.64 14.72 -6.61
C ASN A 567 14.20 13.56 -5.75
N ARG A 568 15.46 13.18 -5.99
CA ARG A 568 16.09 12.04 -5.32
C ARG A 568 16.72 12.47 -4.00
N ASN A 569 16.22 11.92 -2.90
CA ASN A 569 16.95 11.81 -1.63
C ASN A 569 18.25 11.02 -1.88
N LEU A 570 19.38 11.60 -1.47
CA LEU A 570 20.73 11.06 -1.60
C LEU A 570 21.27 10.52 -0.26
N GLY A 571 20.44 10.54 0.79
CA GLY A 571 20.78 10.11 2.14
C GLY A 571 21.43 11.20 3.01
N ALA A 572 21.83 10.80 4.21
CA ALA A 572 22.41 11.71 5.21
C ALA A 572 23.77 12.31 4.82
N SER A 573 24.49 11.75 3.84
CA SER A 573 25.84 12.16 3.43
C SER A 573 26.08 12.22 1.91
N GLY A 574 25.06 11.93 1.09
CA GLY A 574 25.23 11.64 -0.34
C GLY A 574 25.91 12.72 -1.19
N THR A 575 27.02 12.35 -1.81
CA THR A 575 27.82 13.15 -2.76
C THR A 575 27.63 12.75 -4.22
N HIS A 576 26.61 11.91 -4.53
CA HIS A 576 26.31 11.36 -5.84
C HIS A 576 26.48 12.38 -6.98
N ALA A 577 27.35 12.06 -7.94
CA ALA A 577 27.68 12.92 -9.06
C ALA A 577 26.47 13.11 -9.98
N LEU A 578 26.18 14.37 -10.31
CA LEU A 578 25.31 14.74 -11.41
C LEU A 578 26.19 15.05 -12.61
N THR A 579 25.94 14.40 -13.75
CA THR A 579 26.52 14.77 -15.04
C THR A 579 25.42 15.38 -15.91
N VAL A 580 25.68 16.52 -16.55
CA VAL A 580 24.76 17.18 -17.49
C VAL A 580 25.51 17.47 -18.78
N GLY A 581 25.00 17.01 -19.92
CA GLY A 581 25.64 17.20 -21.23
C GLY A 581 27.08 16.69 -21.31
N GLY A 582 27.44 15.71 -20.47
CA GLY A 582 28.81 15.20 -20.32
C GLY A 582 29.66 15.89 -19.23
N ALA A 583 29.28 17.09 -18.76
CA ALA A 583 29.99 17.82 -17.72
C ALA A 583 29.51 17.43 -16.31
N VAL A 584 30.44 17.05 -15.42
CA VAL A 584 30.15 16.78 -14.00
C VAL A 584 29.86 18.09 -13.27
N GLN A 585 28.78 18.11 -12.50
CA GLN A 585 28.28 19.27 -11.77
C GLN A 585 28.70 19.26 -10.29
N PRO A 586 28.83 20.43 -9.63
CA PRO A 586 29.23 20.53 -8.24
C PRO A 586 28.44 19.67 -7.24
N THR A 587 29.14 19.20 -6.21
CA THR A 587 28.60 18.45 -5.06
C THR A 587 28.30 19.32 -3.84
N ALA A 588 28.61 20.63 -3.92
CA ALA A 588 28.32 21.61 -2.89
C ALA A 588 26.80 21.73 -2.64
N GLN A 589 26.41 21.91 -1.37
CA GLN A 589 25.03 22.13 -0.98
C GLN A 589 24.67 23.61 -1.21
N GLY A 590 23.45 23.88 -1.67
CA GLY A 590 23.03 25.20 -2.16
C GLY A 590 23.43 25.46 -3.63
N TRP A 591 24.09 24.51 -4.31
CA TRP A 591 24.35 24.65 -5.74
C TRP A 591 23.06 24.52 -6.55
N SER A 592 22.85 25.44 -7.49
CA SER A 592 21.79 25.36 -8.49
C SER A 592 22.27 25.90 -9.83
N ALA A 593 21.71 25.37 -10.92
CA ALA A 593 21.96 25.81 -12.29
C ALA A 593 20.71 25.63 -13.16
N ALA A 594 20.69 26.32 -14.29
CA ALA A 594 19.74 26.10 -15.38
C ALA A 594 20.50 25.64 -16.64
N PHE A 595 19.91 24.74 -17.40
CA PHE A 595 20.51 24.08 -18.55
C PHE A 595 19.55 24.08 -19.74
N PRO A 596 20.03 24.28 -20.98
CA PRO A 596 19.18 24.25 -22.17
C PRO A 596 18.59 22.86 -22.42
N SER A 597 17.43 22.84 -23.08
CA SER A 597 16.82 21.64 -23.68
C SER A 597 16.68 21.84 -25.21
N PRO A 598 16.90 20.80 -26.03
CA PRO A 598 17.14 19.40 -25.65
C PRO A 598 18.52 19.16 -25.03
N GLY A 599 18.61 18.13 -24.18
CA GLY A 599 19.81 17.82 -23.41
C GLY A 599 19.63 16.54 -22.58
N TRP A 600 20.63 16.19 -21.77
CA TRP A 600 20.55 15.02 -20.89
C TRP A 600 21.28 15.23 -19.56
N ALA A 601 20.79 14.54 -18.53
CA ALA A 601 21.34 14.52 -17.19
C ALA A 601 21.44 13.07 -16.70
N HIS A 602 22.40 12.77 -15.82
CA HIS A 602 22.56 11.46 -15.20
C HIS A 602 22.97 11.63 -13.74
N LEU A 603 22.30 10.91 -12.85
CA LEU A 603 22.62 10.84 -11.43
C LEU A 603 23.27 9.50 -11.11
N ALA A 604 24.53 9.53 -10.68
CA ALA A 604 25.29 8.33 -10.34
C ALA A 604 24.62 7.54 -9.20
N GLY A 605 24.54 6.22 -9.35
CA GLY A 605 23.84 5.34 -8.41
C GLY A 605 22.32 5.26 -8.61
N PHE A 606 21.75 5.98 -9.59
CA PHE A 606 20.30 6.04 -9.82
C PHE A 606 19.90 5.85 -11.29
N GLY A 607 20.31 6.72 -12.21
CA GLY A 607 19.88 6.61 -13.61
C GLY A 607 19.98 7.90 -14.43
N GLY A 608 19.44 7.83 -15.65
CA GLY A 608 19.50 8.86 -16.67
C GLY A 608 18.17 9.58 -16.93
N TYR A 609 18.28 10.81 -17.43
CA TYR A 609 17.18 11.65 -17.87
C TYR A 609 17.54 12.27 -19.23
N VAL A 610 16.63 12.21 -20.20
CA VAL A 610 16.79 12.88 -21.51
C VAL A 610 15.65 13.87 -21.70
N MET A 611 16.00 15.15 -21.86
CA MET A 611 15.04 16.25 -22.02
C MET A 611 14.95 16.55 -23.50
N SER A 612 13.77 16.38 -24.09
CA SER A 612 13.56 16.38 -25.55
C SER A 612 12.65 17.52 -26.04
N GLY A 613 12.11 18.34 -25.13
CA GLY A 613 11.41 19.58 -25.47
C GLY A 613 12.35 20.77 -25.65
N ALA A 614 11.81 21.90 -26.12
CA ALA A 614 12.49 23.19 -26.08
C ALA A 614 12.39 23.84 -24.68
N GLY A 615 13.25 24.83 -24.41
CA GLY A 615 13.27 25.58 -23.15
C GLY A 615 14.50 25.25 -22.30
N ALA A 616 14.34 25.28 -20.98
CA ALA A 616 15.41 24.96 -20.03
C ALA A 616 14.87 24.11 -18.86
N PHE A 617 15.73 23.25 -18.32
CA PHE A 617 15.50 22.58 -17.05
C PHE A 617 16.46 23.13 -15.99
N ARG A 618 16.06 23.07 -14.73
CA ARG A 618 16.86 23.49 -13.57
C ARG A 618 17.32 22.27 -12.77
N ALA A 619 18.44 22.43 -12.09
CA ALA A 619 18.94 21.50 -11.08
C ALA A 619 19.23 22.23 -9.76
N LEU A 620 19.02 21.56 -8.64
CA LEU A 620 19.31 22.05 -7.28
C LEU A 620 19.85 20.90 -6.44
N ARG A 621 20.96 21.14 -5.75
CA ARG A 621 21.51 20.24 -4.73
C ARG A 621 21.51 20.94 -3.38
N GLU A 622 20.79 20.40 -2.42
CA GLU A 622 20.62 21.02 -1.11
C GLU A 622 20.51 19.99 0.02
N ALA A 623 20.88 20.41 1.23
CA ALA A 623 20.63 19.67 2.46
C ALA A 623 19.35 20.21 3.09
N ARG A 624 18.33 19.36 3.21
CA ARG A 624 17.03 19.70 3.78
C ARG A 624 16.90 19.08 5.16
N THR A 625 16.45 19.86 6.13
CA THR A 625 16.24 19.43 7.53
C THR A 625 14.77 19.55 7.87
N GLY A 626 14.23 18.52 8.54
CA GLY A 626 12.86 18.50 9.03
C GLY A 626 12.66 17.38 10.06
N ARG A 627 11.44 17.25 10.56
CA ARG A 627 11.05 16.38 11.68
C ARG A 627 9.81 15.59 11.28
N TRP A 628 9.59 14.43 11.89
CA TRP A 628 8.34 13.69 11.66
C TRP A 628 7.12 14.47 12.20
N SER A 629 7.32 15.27 13.24
CA SER A 629 6.35 16.28 13.73
C SER A 629 5.94 17.34 12.70
N ASP A 630 6.76 17.61 11.66
CA ASP A 630 6.44 18.58 10.60
C ASP A 630 5.41 18.03 9.59
N VAL A 631 5.15 16.72 9.60
CA VAL A 631 4.21 16.03 8.69
C VAL A 631 3.17 15.17 9.40
N ASN A 632 3.34 14.90 10.70
CA ASN A 632 2.42 14.12 11.53
C ASN A 632 2.45 14.65 12.97
N ARG A 633 1.31 15.07 13.54
CA ARG A 633 1.27 15.65 14.90
C ARG A 633 1.76 14.71 16.01
N GLY A 634 1.66 13.39 15.82
CA GLY A 634 2.22 12.39 16.73
C GLY A 634 3.67 12.00 16.43
N GLY A 635 4.29 12.63 15.42
CA GLY A 635 5.66 12.38 14.99
C GLY A 635 6.73 12.94 15.93
N SER A 636 7.90 12.30 15.94
CA SER A 636 9.06 12.71 16.74
C SER A 636 9.52 14.12 16.39
N THR A 637 10.00 14.86 17.40
CA THR A 637 10.61 16.19 17.26
C THR A 637 12.10 16.14 16.92
N THR A 638 12.69 14.95 16.78
CA THR A 638 14.08 14.78 16.34
C THR A 638 14.28 15.35 14.93
N ALA A 639 15.22 16.28 14.78
CA ALA A 639 15.56 16.87 13.49
C ALA A 639 16.45 15.92 12.67
N LEU A 640 16.01 15.62 11.45
CA LEU A 640 16.69 14.75 10.49
C LEU A 640 17.09 15.58 9.27
N THR A 641 18.32 15.40 8.79
CA THR A 641 18.84 16.10 7.60
C THR A 641 19.14 15.10 6.50
N ARG A 642 18.70 15.38 5.27
CA ARG A 642 18.98 14.59 4.07
C ARG A 642 19.41 15.49 2.92
N ARG A 643 20.31 14.99 2.06
CA ARG A 643 20.72 15.71 0.84
C ARG A 643 19.77 15.32 -0.29
N TYR A 644 19.40 16.27 -1.12
CA TYR A 644 18.58 16.04 -2.30
C TYR A 644 19.32 16.47 -3.57
N LEU A 645 18.97 15.83 -4.69
CA LEU A 645 19.11 16.42 -6.00
C LEU A 645 17.74 16.50 -6.67
N THR A 646 17.32 17.72 -6.99
CA THR A 646 16.04 18.00 -7.65
C THR A 646 16.30 18.48 -9.08
N LEU A 647 15.56 17.93 -10.04
CA LEU A 647 15.54 18.33 -11.46
C LEU A 647 14.11 18.76 -11.81
N TRP A 648 13.91 19.92 -12.43
CA TRP A 648 12.57 20.41 -12.76
C TRP A 648 12.53 21.37 -13.96
N TYR A 649 11.36 21.48 -14.59
CA TYR A 649 11.00 22.55 -15.49
C TYR A 649 10.31 23.68 -14.72
N ASP A 650 10.65 24.91 -15.07
CA ASP A 650 10.08 26.14 -14.55
C ASP A 650 9.25 26.78 -15.67
N HIS A 651 7.93 26.80 -15.50
CA HIS A 651 6.99 27.31 -16.51
C HIS A 651 6.69 28.80 -16.34
N GLY A 652 7.37 29.48 -15.40
CA GLY A 652 7.09 30.86 -15.02
C GLY A 652 5.80 31.02 -14.20
N THR A 653 5.48 32.27 -13.88
CA THR A 653 4.23 32.66 -13.21
C THR A 653 3.06 32.67 -14.19
N ASP A 654 1.93 32.09 -13.77
CA ASP A 654 0.66 32.07 -14.50
C ASP A 654 0.79 31.69 -16.01
N PRO A 655 1.32 30.49 -16.31
CA PRO A 655 1.50 30.04 -17.69
C PRO A 655 0.16 29.93 -18.43
N ALA A 656 0.21 30.16 -19.75
CA ALA A 656 -0.99 30.19 -20.61
C ALA A 656 -1.14 28.96 -21.52
N ASP A 657 -0.05 28.28 -21.91
CA ASP A 657 -0.07 27.00 -22.63
C ASP A 657 1.33 26.34 -22.57
N ALA A 658 1.84 26.11 -21.37
CA ALA A 658 3.17 25.52 -21.19
C ALA A 658 3.15 23.98 -21.36
N GLY A 659 4.33 23.39 -21.52
CA GLY A 659 4.49 21.96 -21.77
C GLY A 659 5.91 21.46 -21.56
N TYR A 660 6.08 20.14 -21.52
CA TYR A 660 7.38 19.48 -21.36
C TYR A 660 7.42 18.13 -22.10
N VAL A 661 8.65 17.67 -22.38
CA VAL A 661 8.93 16.30 -22.85
C VAL A 661 10.24 15.83 -22.22
N HIS A 662 10.20 14.75 -21.44
CA HIS A 662 11.40 14.07 -20.94
C HIS A 662 11.28 12.54 -20.98
N GLN A 663 12.41 11.86 -20.87
CA GLN A 663 12.54 10.42 -20.70
C GLN A 663 13.25 10.16 -19.37
N LEU A 664 12.71 9.25 -18.55
CA LEU A 664 13.37 8.68 -17.38
C LEU A 664 13.91 7.30 -17.73
N LEU A 665 15.19 7.04 -17.44
CA LEU A 665 15.89 5.78 -17.69
C LEU A 665 16.51 5.22 -16.38
N PRO A 666 15.75 4.44 -15.59
CA PRO A 666 16.22 3.86 -14.34
C PRO A 666 17.43 2.94 -14.56
N GLY A 667 18.51 3.16 -13.79
CA GLY A 667 19.72 2.33 -13.84
C GLY A 667 20.60 2.51 -15.08
N ALA A 668 20.23 3.39 -16.02
CA ALA A 668 21.08 3.70 -17.17
C ALA A 668 22.35 4.45 -16.74
N THR A 669 23.50 4.00 -17.25
CA THR A 669 24.82 4.63 -17.06
C THR A 669 24.92 6.00 -17.79
N PRO A 670 25.96 6.82 -17.55
CA PRO A 670 26.16 8.07 -18.29
C PRO A 670 26.26 7.83 -19.80
N ALA A 671 26.94 6.74 -20.19
CA ALA A 671 27.13 6.37 -21.59
C ALA A 671 25.82 5.95 -22.27
N GLN A 672 24.99 5.12 -21.61
CA GLN A 672 23.66 4.77 -22.12
C GLN A 672 22.73 5.98 -22.20
N THR A 673 22.80 6.89 -21.23
CA THR A 673 22.00 8.13 -21.21
C THR A 673 22.39 9.06 -22.36
N ALA A 674 23.69 9.28 -22.58
CA ALA A 674 24.22 10.05 -23.69
C ALA A 674 23.88 9.41 -25.05
N ALA A 675 24.00 8.09 -25.17
CA ALA A 675 23.66 7.35 -26.38
C ALA A 675 22.15 7.46 -26.70
N ARG A 676 21.27 7.42 -25.69
CA ARG A 676 19.84 7.68 -25.89
C ARG A 676 19.58 9.11 -26.34
N ALA A 677 20.24 10.09 -25.75
CA ALA A 677 20.09 11.49 -26.11
C ALA A 677 20.52 11.78 -27.56
N ALA A 678 21.52 11.05 -28.07
CA ALA A 678 21.95 11.12 -29.47
C ALA A 678 21.05 10.33 -30.44
N ALA A 679 20.23 9.39 -29.96
CA ALA A 679 19.41 8.50 -30.77
C ALA A 679 18.11 9.17 -31.25
N ALA A 680 18.22 10.22 -32.07
CA ALA A 680 17.09 11.04 -32.53
C ALA A 680 15.96 10.27 -33.24
N GLY A 681 16.25 9.09 -33.83
CA GLY A 681 15.24 8.21 -34.43
C GLY A 681 14.59 7.19 -33.48
N TRP A 682 14.97 7.14 -32.19
CA TRP A 682 14.43 6.17 -31.23
C TRP A 682 13.02 6.52 -30.75
N LEU A 683 12.75 7.80 -30.48
CA LEU A 683 11.46 8.32 -30.03
C LEU A 683 10.97 9.42 -30.98
N THR A 684 9.78 9.22 -31.55
CA THR A 684 9.03 10.29 -32.23
C THR A 684 7.91 10.75 -31.31
N VAL A 685 7.89 12.04 -30.94
CA VAL A 685 6.73 12.67 -30.31
C VAL A 685 5.94 13.37 -31.40
N PHE A 686 4.83 12.77 -31.84
CA PHE A 686 4.01 13.29 -32.95
C PHE A 686 2.80 14.12 -32.47
N ALA A 687 2.49 14.09 -31.18
CA ALA A 687 1.49 14.98 -30.57
C ALA A 687 1.86 15.30 -29.11
N ASN A 688 1.78 16.57 -28.72
CA ASN A 688 1.82 16.99 -27.32
C ASN A 688 1.00 18.27 -27.13
N SER A 689 -0.32 18.13 -26.98
CA SER A 689 -1.28 19.26 -26.93
C SER A 689 -2.49 18.97 -26.02
N GLU A 690 -3.33 19.98 -25.80
CA GLU A 690 -4.66 19.83 -25.18
C GLU A 690 -5.66 18.94 -25.93
N THR A 691 -5.34 18.50 -27.15
CA THR A 691 -6.17 17.59 -27.94
C THR A 691 -5.69 16.14 -27.82
N ALA A 692 -4.38 15.92 -27.94
CA ALA A 692 -3.76 14.61 -27.81
C ALA A 692 -2.29 14.70 -27.40
N GLN A 693 -1.83 13.67 -26.68
CA GLN A 693 -0.42 13.40 -26.39
C GLN A 693 -0.07 12.02 -26.94
N GLY A 694 0.94 11.92 -27.81
CA GLY A 694 1.18 10.73 -28.60
C GLY A 694 2.63 10.55 -29.03
N VAL A 695 3.12 9.32 -28.88
CA VAL A 695 4.51 8.94 -29.12
C VAL A 695 4.61 7.63 -29.88
N SER A 696 5.69 7.45 -30.64
CA SER A 696 6.09 6.14 -31.18
C SER A 696 7.57 5.85 -30.95
N VAL A 697 7.86 4.56 -30.72
CA VAL A 697 9.22 4.02 -30.54
C VAL A 697 9.38 2.83 -31.50
N PRO A 698 9.84 3.05 -32.75
CA PRO A 698 9.82 2.03 -33.80
C PRO A 698 10.67 0.79 -33.52
N SER A 699 11.75 0.92 -32.74
CA SER A 699 12.60 -0.20 -32.31
C SER A 699 11.89 -1.17 -31.35
N LEU A 700 10.88 -0.68 -30.63
CA LEU A 700 9.92 -1.51 -29.89
C LEU A 700 8.66 -1.77 -30.71
N GLY A 701 8.48 -1.10 -31.87
CA GLY A 701 7.26 -0.99 -32.66
C GLY A 701 6.11 -0.22 -31.97
N PHE A 702 6.37 0.49 -30.88
CA PHE A 702 5.31 1.06 -30.02
C PHE A 702 4.66 2.30 -30.64
N ILE A 703 3.34 2.41 -30.50
CA ILE A 703 2.59 3.67 -30.67
C ILE A 703 1.68 3.80 -29.45
N GLY A 704 1.78 4.90 -28.72
CA GLY A 704 0.90 5.21 -27.58
C GLY A 704 0.27 6.58 -27.77
N VAL A 705 -1.04 6.71 -27.56
CA VAL A 705 -1.77 7.97 -27.66
C VAL A 705 -2.83 8.11 -26.57
N ASN A 706 -2.81 9.25 -25.89
CA ASN A 706 -3.87 9.72 -25.02
C ASN A 706 -4.62 10.85 -25.74
N PHE A 707 -5.85 10.56 -26.17
CA PHE A 707 -6.77 11.53 -26.76
C PHE A 707 -7.56 12.23 -25.63
N TRP A 708 -7.27 13.52 -25.43
CA TRP A 708 -7.99 14.39 -24.49
C TRP A 708 -9.29 14.94 -25.08
N ARG A 709 -9.36 14.97 -26.41
CA ARG A 709 -10.51 15.36 -27.24
C ARG A 709 -10.58 14.41 -28.44
N ALA A 710 -11.70 14.38 -29.14
CA ALA A 710 -11.79 13.72 -30.45
C ALA A 710 -10.81 14.37 -31.46
N GLY A 711 -10.24 13.58 -32.36
CA GLY A 711 -9.29 14.05 -33.38
C GLY A 711 -8.34 12.96 -33.86
N SER A 712 -7.30 13.38 -34.59
CA SER A 712 -6.26 12.48 -35.14
C SER A 712 -4.88 12.85 -34.59
N ALA A 713 -4.05 11.85 -34.31
CA ALA A 713 -2.70 11.99 -33.78
C ALA A 713 -1.80 10.87 -34.30
N GLY A 714 -0.79 11.23 -35.11
CA GLY A 714 0.06 10.24 -35.79
C GLY A 714 -0.81 9.34 -36.70
N PRO A 715 -0.67 7.99 -36.62
CA PRO A 715 -1.45 7.08 -37.44
C PRO A 715 -2.84 6.73 -36.85
N LEU A 716 -3.29 7.39 -35.78
CA LEU A 716 -4.52 7.05 -35.05
C LEU A 716 -5.56 8.19 -35.10
N GLU A 717 -6.84 7.84 -35.20
CA GLU A 717 -7.97 8.79 -35.15
C GLU A 717 -9.06 8.28 -34.20
N ALA A 718 -9.53 9.12 -33.27
CA ALA A 718 -10.52 8.76 -32.27
C ALA A 718 -11.71 9.74 -32.27
N THR A 719 -12.94 9.21 -32.21
CA THR A 719 -14.17 10.06 -32.20
C THR A 719 -14.56 10.60 -30.82
N ALA A 720 -13.82 10.24 -29.77
CA ALA A 720 -14.04 10.69 -28.39
C ALA A 720 -12.75 10.57 -27.57
N PRO A 721 -12.64 11.19 -26.38
CA PRO A 721 -11.45 11.09 -25.53
C PRO A 721 -11.20 9.65 -25.05
N CYS A 722 -10.02 9.10 -25.33
CA CYS A 722 -9.68 7.71 -25.02
C CYS A 722 -8.16 7.53 -24.87
N SER A 723 -7.74 6.40 -24.33
CA SER A 723 -6.32 6.00 -24.33
C SER A 723 -6.10 4.79 -25.22
N VAL A 724 -5.02 4.81 -26.01
CA VAL A 724 -4.68 3.80 -27.02
C VAL A 724 -3.22 3.38 -26.89
N THR A 725 -2.97 2.07 -26.83
CA THR A 725 -1.64 1.47 -26.95
C THR A 725 -1.67 0.47 -28.10
N VAL A 726 -0.79 0.65 -29.09
CA VAL A 726 -0.60 -0.28 -30.21
C VAL A 726 0.77 -0.93 -30.11
N ARG A 727 0.77 -2.25 -30.25
CA ARG A 727 1.92 -3.13 -30.10
C ARG A 727 2.00 -4.08 -31.30
N GLU A 728 2.61 -3.65 -32.40
CA GLU A 728 3.10 -4.57 -33.45
C GLU A 728 4.10 -5.60 -32.87
N ARG A 729 4.08 -6.82 -33.35
CA ARG A 729 4.99 -7.92 -32.92
C ARG A 729 5.67 -8.51 -34.18
N SER A 730 6.84 -9.12 -34.01
CA SER A 730 7.70 -9.57 -35.12
C SER A 730 7.17 -10.78 -35.90
N ASP A 731 6.06 -11.36 -35.47
CA ASP A 731 5.31 -12.44 -36.13
C ASP A 731 4.27 -11.94 -37.15
N GLY A 732 4.21 -10.62 -37.39
CA GLY A 732 3.21 -9.99 -38.25
C GLY A 732 1.85 -9.79 -37.59
N THR A 733 1.76 -9.91 -36.26
CA THR A 733 0.56 -9.52 -35.50
C THR A 733 0.70 -8.13 -34.88
N ALA A 734 -0.42 -7.58 -34.40
CA ALA A 734 -0.41 -6.42 -33.51
C ALA A 734 -1.52 -6.50 -32.47
N THR A 735 -1.22 -6.06 -31.25
CA THR A 735 -2.21 -5.81 -30.20
C THR A 735 -2.60 -4.33 -30.23
N VAL A 736 -3.90 -4.04 -30.18
CA VAL A 736 -4.49 -2.69 -30.05
C VAL A 736 -5.33 -2.68 -28.77
N CYS A 737 -4.83 -2.03 -27.72
CA CYS A 737 -5.55 -1.84 -26.47
C CYS A 737 -6.18 -0.45 -26.43
N VAL A 738 -7.48 -0.35 -26.14
CA VAL A 738 -8.24 0.92 -26.13
C VAL A 738 -9.03 1.04 -24.82
N SER A 739 -9.01 2.19 -24.15
CA SER A 739 -9.81 2.41 -22.95
C SER A 739 -10.51 3.77 -22.94
N ASP A 740 -11.52 3.88 -22.07
CA ASP A 740 -12.15 5.14 -21.66
C ASP A 740 -11.73 5.46 -20.21
N PRO A 741 -10.73 6.35 -20.01
CA PRO A 741 -10.31 6.75 -18.67
C PRO A 741 -11.35 7.58 -17.90
N ALA A 742 -12.35 8.16 -18.57
CA ALA A 742 -13.40 8.95 -17.93
C ALA A 742 -14.52 8.06 -17.34
N ARG A 743 -14.80 6.90 -17.97
CA ARG A 743 -15.92 5.98 -17.69
C ARG A 743 -17.28 6.54 -18.09
N GLU A 744 -17.33 7.25 -19.22
CA GLU A 744 -18.46 8.06 -19.70
C GLU A 744 -18.88 7.76 -21.16
N LEU A 745 -18.08 7.00 -21.92
CA LEU A 745 -18.34 6.76 -23.34
C LEU A 745 -19.37 5.66 -23.58
N ASN A 746 -20.50 6.04 -24.18
CA ASN A 746 -21.52 5.11 -24.68
C ASN A 746 -21.18 4.51 -26.07
N SER A 747 -20.19 5.08 -26.77
CA SER A 747 -19.63 4.55 -28.02
C SER A 747 -18.30 5.22 -28.33
N LEU A 748 -17.40 4.52 -29.02
CA LEU A 748 -16.13 5.07 -29.54
C LEU A 748 -15.84 4.45 -30.91
N THR A 749 -15.38 5.24 -31.88
CA THR A 749 -14.66 4.70 -33.04
C THR A 749 -13.19 5.05 -32.93
N LEU A 750 -12.34 4.04 -33.13
CA LEU A 750 -10.91 4.20 -33.39
C LEU A 750 -10.63 3.82 -34.86
N VAL A 751 -9.82 4.62 -35.53
CA VAL A 751 -9.19 4.29 -36.82
C VAL A 751 -7.69 4.19 -36.60
N TRP A 752 -7.05 3.17 -37.17
CA TRP A 752 -5.60 3.05 -37.26
C TRP A 752 -5.20 2.93 -38.73
N ASN A 753 -4.45 3.93 -39.21
CA ASN A 753 -4.01 4.07 -40.59
C ASN A 753 -2.81 3.15 -40.88
N ARG A 754 -3.05 1.85 -40.80
CA ARG A 754 -2.10 0.76 -41.03
C ARG A 754 -2.81 -0.38 -41.78
N PRO A 755 -2.20 -0.97 -42.83
CA PRO A 755 -2.72 -2.18 -43.44
C PRO A 755 -2.85 -3.31 -42.42
N VAL A 756 -4.04 -3.91 -42.35
CA VAL A 756 -4.41 -5.01 -41.46
C VAL A 756 -5.19 -6.03 -42.27
N ALA A 757 -4.68 -7.26 -42.34
CA ALA A 757 -5.29 -8.34 -43.13
C ALA A 757 -6.54 -8.93 -42.47
N ALA A 758 -6.54 -9.05 -41.13
CA ALA A 758 -7.67 -9.60 -40.37
C ALA A 758 -7.62 -9.19 -38.88
N VAL A 759 -8.78 -9.13 -38.23
CA VAL A 759 -8.87 -9.18 -36.76
C VAL A 759 -8.83 -10.65 -36.34
N LEU A 760 -8.05 -10.97 -35.31
CA LEU A 760 -7.84 -12.33 -34.79
C LEU A 760 -8.60 -12.58 -33.47
N SER A 761 -8.71 -11.56 -32.62
CA SER A 761 -9.56 -11.59 -31.43
C SER A 761 -9.99 -10.18 -31.02
N ARG A 762 -11.16 -10.08 -30.37
CA ARG A 762 -11.72 -8.84 -29.82
C ARG A 762 -12.63 -9.12 -28.62
N PRO A 763 -12.81 -8.16 -27.69
CA PRO A 763 -13.76 -8.27 -26.60
C PRO A 763 -15.20 -7.99 -27.08
N PRO A 764 -16.24 -8.40 -26.33
CA PRO A 764 -17.64 -8.13 -26.67
C PRO A 764 -18.01 -6.64 -26.80
N THR A 765 -17.20 -5.73 -26.25
CA THR A 765 -17.37 -4.28 -26.39
C THR A 765 -17.09 -3.76 -27.79
N VAL A 766 -16.37 -4.49 -28.64
CA VAL A 766 -16.18 -4.15 -30.07
C VAL A 766 -17.37 -4.69 -30.86
N VAL A 767 -18.26 -3.77 -31.26
CA VAL A 767 -19.53 -4.06 -31.94
C VAL A 767 -19.42 -4.03 -33.47
N SER A 768 -18.39 -3.39 -34.01
CA SER A 768 -18.13 -3.37 -35.46
C SER A 768 -16.64 -3.28 -35.76
N GLU A 769 -16.18 -3.92 -36.82
CA GLU A 769 -14.78 -3.87 -37.28
C GLU A 769 -14.69 -3.83 -38.80
N ALA A 770 -13.64 -3.20 -39.34
CA ALA A 770 -13.26 -3.28 -40.74
C ALA A 770 -11.75 -3.32 -40.88
N ALA A 771 -11.26 -4.27 -41.68
CA ALA A 771 -9.85 -4.48 -42.01
C ALA A 771 -9.59 -4.12 -43.49
N GLY A 772 -8.34 -4.21 -43.95
CA GLY A 772 -7.89 -3.80 -45.27
C GLY A 772 -6.79 -2.73 -45.18
N ALA A 773 -6.85 -1.70 -46.02
CA ALA A 773 -5.83 -0.63 -46.08
C ALA A 773 -5.67 0.17 -44.77
N ARG A 774 -6.70 0.20 -43.93
CA ARG A 774 -6.69 0.73 -42.56
C ARG A 774 -7.62 -0.08 -41.67
N LEU A 775 -7.30 -0.19 -40.39
CA LEU A 775 -8.19 -0.78 -39.39
C LEU A 775 -9.19 0.25 -38.87
N ARG A 776 -10.46 -0.12 -38.75
CA ARG A 776 -11.49 0.63 -38.04
C ARG A 776 -12.13 -0.28 -36.99
N LEU A 777 -12.19 0.19 -35.74
CA LEU A 777 -12.84 -0.48 -34.62
C LEU A 777 -13.94 0.43 -34.08
N GLY A 778 -15.16 -0.07 -34.03
CA GLY A 778 -16.30 0.57 -33.36
C GLY A 778 -16.63 -0.17 -32.07
N PHE A 779 -16.55 0.55 -30.96
CA PHE A 779 -16.90 0.09 -29.63
C PHE A 779 -18.31 0.57 -29.25
N GLY A 780 -19.06 -0.28 -28.58
CA GLY A 780 -20.29 0.09 -27.88
C GLY A 780 -19.99 0.84 -26.58
N SER A 781 -20.86 0.71 -25.58
CA SER A 781 -20.65 1.38 -24.29
C SER A 781 -19.44 0.80 -23.55
N LEU A 782 -18.58 1.69 -23.07
CA LEU A 782 -17.37 1.40 -22.31
C LEU A 782 -17.51 1.74 -20.81
N THR A 783 -18.65 2.28 -20.39
CA THR A 783 -18.90 2.69 -18.99
C THR A 783 -18.78 1.50 -18.03
N THR A 784 -19.29 0.33 -18.42
CA THR A 784 -19.22 -0.93 -17.66
C THR A 784 -17.82 -1.55 -17.63
N ALA A 785 -16.90 -1.13 -18.52
CA ALA A 785 -15.51 -1.58 -18.49
C ALA A 785 -14.68 -0.90 -17.41
N ALA A 786 -15.22 0.11 -16.70
CA ALA A 786 -14.55 0.83 -15.62
C ALA A 786 -13.14 1.37 -16.00
N GLY A 787 -12.95 1.73 -17.27
CA GLY A 787 -11.66 2.21 -17.79
C GLY A 787 -10.59 1.13 -17.99
N ALA A 788 -10.94 -0.15 -17.90
CA ALA A 788 -10.05 -1.24 -18.29
C ALA A 788 -9.80 -1.26 -19.82
N GLY A 789 -8.60 -1.66 -20.21
CA GLY A 789 -8.19 -1.78 -21.61
C GLY A 789 -8.97 -2.87 -22.36
N GLN A 790 -9.60 -2.49 -23.47
CA GLN A 790 -10.25 -3.38 -24.42
C GLN A 790 -9.21 -3.83 -25.45
N GLN A 791 -8.79 -5.09 -25.38
CA GLN A 791 -7.67 -5.64 -26.15
C GLN A 791 -8.14 -6.34 -27.43
N VAL A 792 -7.81 -5.78 -28.59
CA VAL A 792 -7.99 -6.39 -29.91
C VAL A 792 -6.65 -6.91 -30.41
N VAL A 793 -6.59 -8.11 -30.99
CA VAL A 793 -5.40 -8.64 -31.66
C VAL A 793 -5.69 -8.77 -33.15
N VAL A 794 -4.77 -8.33 -34.01
CA VAL A 794 -4.92 -8.31 -35.46
C VAL A 794 -3.70 -8.91 -36.17
N ARG A 795 -3.88 -9.34 -37.42
CA ARG A 795 -2.79 -9.67 -38.36
C ARG A 795 -2.55 -8.49 -39.29
N LEU A 796 -1.30 -8.04 -39.37
CA LEU A 796 -0.88 -6.95 -40.24
C LEU A 796 -0.99 -7.35 -41.72
N GLY A 797 -1.13 -6.35 -42.58
CA GLY A 797 -1.04 -6.46 -44.04
C GLY A 797 0.20 -5.75 -44.59
#